data_AF-A0A2D7IXG6-F1
#
_entry.id   AF-A0A2D7IXG6-F1
#
_cell.length_a   1.000
_cell.length_b   1.000
_cell.length_c   1.000
_cell.angle_alpha   90.00
_cell.angle_beta   90.00
_cell.angle_gamma   90.00
#
_symmetry.space_group_name_H-M   'P 1'
#
loop_
_entity.id
_entity.type
_entity.pdbx_description
1 polymer ?
#
loop_
_entity_poly.entity_id
_entity_poly.type
_entity_poly.pdbx_seq_one_letter_code
_entity_poly.pdbx_strand_id
1 'polypeptide(L)'
;MRQSPDHSAGRAASLVQTGDLSAIHGFVRDEIRLISTESHRFSFGNVVRYGTRAALRAGAGTAREKAELLAELIRQTGADAEVVDIAKPGRAETAGLFFRDFEQDFDPEFSAAQMASWRDRLGEPAEGAGAVQIDDSGTEDIARQLRGLLSDDQFEDIGRGRYDDRSFGRYPVVRITQADGAVLLADPHRPEAELTAWPEDLRTYDTPAAESDLAVSVSLSATMSDSMDEPVEIARGEWQADEVAGRQLRIGFKAGVDAMQVLGSRISDLRAFTPILKVQALDGEELDPERQFTMGDTVTLEGDRITLSDDNEVLINGQPIGAGEASGLAAGVASAEMEVDASTYPDMKVRVWPRNGAGEMVEGLTAADFSLTDEGESVTHILRSRDIAPRILFLADDSLSMPREFRGDDAPEMQRLQRDVEAIAKTVHPNASVTVRQTGSTLWTELLKAADEPYNLVVYATDGDVTDAKPDEGGLAKLRAGPRTLIMDVDGELISRPNASTSAIFNELADVTNGQAVSVVEGDTSEVERVIQAFLMSDEALAPYQLTYRAAGGEAGETRTVDLALDQLASDADYLVPDVEMRGQMRKLVAVNLTVAVGGNEVTRVLFGHSGYGDVTEEDLNSLHGAMLGSHILAFEGPSPSLSTLLDDVLTAKLSIEDLDRATAEEPADVNGLVDKLEKGVDVLPGELATFLARAGKLSGDDFATAEHGLRTVLFSSHTVVNSNRYIKRVDIMPLADAAVLTPSRETLVEVAFRSSAALAMGEAAMFPNSTVSLLEGKALAPISLRRFRDAGMAPERVEEWDAFEDRISDPFSFPGALHFAAEDGSVLASWTIKKETGEVYAMLADGSGGGSAEERMMRDLQELDRIIALINLIAMMAGAAGAVSGLGGVSLGIVAAYGQRLARVYAAVSMAIILMDDRGIAPAVKLAIAGMACEVVKAISLGVFAGAGKSADTAVTIFAASENYIGMAGGSTPFSCPI
;
A
#
# COMPACT_ATOMS: atom_id res chain seq x y z
N MET A 1 -21.94 -21.27 -7.02
CA MET A 1 -22.12 -20.32 -5.90
C MET A 1 -23.38 -19.48 -6.08
N ARG A 2 -23.55 -18.76 -7.20
CA ARG A 2 -24.73 -17.91 -7.52
C ARG A 2 -26.15 -18.49 -7.34
N GLN A 3 -26.29 -19.82 -7.24
CA GLN A 3 -27.57 -20.50 -6.98
C GLN A 3 -27.88 -20.69 -5.48
N SER A 4 -26.91 -20.41 -4.60
CA SER A 4 -27.09 -20.55 -3.16
C SER A 4 -28.15 -19.56 -2.64
N PRO A 5 -28.99 -19.93 -1.65
CA PRO A 5 -29.99 -19.05 -1.06
C PRO A 5 -29.40 -17.75 -0.50
N ASP A 6 -28.23 -17.83 0.13
CA ASP A 6 -27.50 -16.67 0.67
C ASP A 6 -26.84 -15.76 -0.38
N HIS A 7 -26.90 -16.10 -1.68
CA HIS A 7 -26.33 -15.27 -2.75
C HIS A 7 -27.33 -14.24 -3.28
N SER A 8 -27.50 -13.13 -2.57
CA SER A 8 -28.52 -12.10 -2.84
C SER A 8 -28.57 -11.60 -4.30
N ALA A 9 -27.42 -11.33 -4.94
CA ALA A 9 -27.40 -10.87 -6.34
C ALA A 9 -27.87 -11.96 -7.34
N GLY A 10 -27.52 -13.23 -7.10
CA GLY A 10 -27.94 -14.35 -7.94
C GLY A 10 -29.44 -14.65 -7.77
N ARG A 11 -29.94 -14.56 -6.54
CA ARG A 11 -31.37 -14.63 -6.21
C ARG A 11 -32.17 -13.54 -6.92
N ALA A 12 -31.74 -12.28 -6.80
CA ALA A 12 -32.38 -11.17 -7.48
C ALA A 12 -32.42 -11.36 -9.00
N ALA A 13 -31.31 -11.75 -9.63
CA ALA A 13 -31.26 -12.03 -11.07
C ALA A 13 -32.23 -13.14 -11.49
N SER A 14 -32.35 -14.21 -10.68
CA SER A 14 -33.32 -15.29 -10.94
C SER A 14 -34.77 -14.81 -10.83
N LEU A 15 -35.10 -14.00 -9.82
CA LEU A 15 -36.45 -13.47 -9.61
C LEU A 15 -36.86 -12.46 -10.68
N VAL A 16 -35.95 -11.60 -11.13
CA VAL A 16 -36.19 -10.69 -12.25
C VAL A 16 -36.51 -11.48 -13.53
N GLN A 17 -35.83 -12.60 -13.78
CA GLN A 17 -36.12 -13.46 -14.93
C GLN A 17 -37.50 -14.13 -14.88
N THR A 18 -38.04 -14.43 -13.69
CA THR A 18 -39.40 -14.98 -13.57
C THR A 18 -40.48 -13.93 -13.78
N GLY A 19 -40.19 -12.66 -13.49
CA GLY A 19 -41.13 -11.55 -13.56
C GLY A 19 -42.21 -11.57 -12.46
N ASP A 20 -42.05 -12.38 -11.41
CA ASP A 20 -43.00 -12.45 -10.30
C ASP A 20 -42.78 -11.28 -9.33
N LEU A 21 -43.59 -10.24 -9.48
CA LEU A 21 -43.53 -9.03 -8.65
C LEU A 21 -43.71 -9.34 -7.15
N SER A 22 -44.53 -10.34 -6.79
CA SER A 22 -44.77 -10.68 -5.38
C SER A 22 -43.53 -11.35 -4.79
N ALA A 23 -42.87 -12.20 -5.57
CA ALA A 23 -41.61 -12.84 -5.16
C ALA A 23 -40.46 -11.82 -5.04
N ILE A 24 -40.36 -10.85 -5.96
CA ILE A 24 -39.38 -9.76 -5.88
C ILE A 24 -39.63 -8.88 -4.64
N HIS A 25 -40.90 -8.54 -4.36
CA HIS A 25 -41.27 -7.80 -3.15
C HIS A 25 -40.91 -8.58 -1.88
N GLY A 26 -41.27 -9.86 -1.80
CA GLY A 26 -40.93 -10.74 -0.67
C GLY A 26 -39.42 -10.87 -0.47
N PHE A 27 -38.65 -11.01 -1.54
CA PHE A 27 -37.19 -11.04 -1.50
C PHE A 27 -36.62 -9.78 -0.84
N VAL A 28 -36.95 -8.59 -1.34
CA VAL A 28 -36.41 -7.36 -0.72
C VAL A 28 -36.93 -7.17 0.71
N ARG A 29 -38.18 -7.55 0.99
CA ARG A 29 -38.79 -7.42 2.33
C ARG A 29 -38.11 -8.30 3.37
N ASP A 30 -37.81 -9.56 3.04
CA ASP A 30 -37.44 -10.59 4.01
C ASP A 30 -35.98 -11.03 3.92
N GLU A 31 -35.34 -10.93 2.75
CA GLU A 31 -33.96 -11.37 2.53
C GLU A 31 -32.96 -10.21 2.64
N ILE A 32 -33.38 -8.97 2.35
CA ILE A 32 -32.53 -7.78 2.53
C ILE A 32 -32.76 -7.18 3.92
N ARG A 33 -31.74 -7.15 4.76
CA ARG A 33 -31.81 -6.60 6.12
C ARG A 33 -31.97 -5.09 6.11
N LEU A 34 -32.84 -4.58 6.98
CA LEU A 34 -33.00 -3.14 7.18
C LEU A 34 -31.99 -2.64 8.21
N ILE A 35 -31.21 -1.63 7.86
CA ILE A 35 -30.24 -1.00 8.77
C ILE A 35 -30.65 0.43 9.11
N SER A 36 -30.28 0.87 10.31
CA SER A 36 -30.44 2.27 10.72
C SER A 36 -29.21 3.07 10.33
N THR A 37 -29.41 4.32 9.91
CA THR A 37 -28.30 5.28 9.73
C THR A 37 -27.85 5.93 11.05
N GLU A 38 -28.53 5.60 12.15
CA GLU A 38 -28.29 6.14 13.48
C GLU A 38 -28.04 4.99 14.46
N SER A 39 -27.02 5.13 15.31
CA SER A 39 -26.52 4.03 16.15
C SER A 39 -27.37 3.80 17.40
N HIS A 40 -28.12 4.81 17.83
CA HIS A 40 -28.89 4.81 19.08
C HIS A 40 -30.40 4.91 18.86
N ARG A 41 -30.87 5.03 17.62
CA ARG A 41 -32.30 5.17 17.29
C ARG A 41 -32.64 4.60 15.93
N PHE A 42 -33.92 4.37 15.68
CA PHE A 42 -34.42 3.93 14.39
C PHE A 42 -34.43 5.08 13.38
N SER A 43 -33.84 4.86 12.21
CA SER A 43 -33.78 5.86 11.15
C SER A 43 -34.48 5.37 9.89
N PHE A 44 -35.44 6.15 9.42
CA PHE A 44 -35.95 6.12 8.05
C PHE A 44 -35.56 7.45 7.37
N GLY A 45 -35.70 7.55 6.05
CA GLY A 45 -35.46 8.81 5.34
C GLY A 45 -34.93 8.58 3.93
N ASN A 46 -34.16 9.55 3.46
CA ASN A 46 -33.61 9.62 2.10
C ASN A 46 -32.11 9.30 2.02
N VAL A 47 -31.48 8.95 3.14
CA VAL A 47 -30.04 8.64 3.18
C VAL A 47 -29.78 7.29 2.52
N VAL A 48 -28.81 7.28 1.62
CA VAL A 48 -28.21 6.12 0.96
C VAL A 48 -26.76 6.05 1.42
N ARG A 49 -26.31 4.91 1.94
CA ARG A 49 -24.96 4.76 2.49
C ARG A 49 -23.99 4.13 1.51
N TYR A 50 -24.40 3.06 0.85
CA TYR A 50 -23.55 2.24 0.00
C TYR A 50 -24.12 2.09 -1.40
N GLY A 51 -25.35 2.56 -1.65
CA GLY A 51 -26.03 2.40 -2.93
C GLY A 51 -26.70 1.03 -3.09
N THR A 52 -27.62 0.92 -4.07
CA THR A 52 -28.44 -0.28 -4.27
C THR A 52 -27.61 -1.51 -4.61
N ARG A 53 -26.52 -1.35 -5.37
CA ARG A 53 -25.60 -2.44 -5.74
C ARG A 53 -24.95 -3.08 -4.53
N ALA A 54 -24.29 -2.28 -3.68
CA ALA A 54 -23.63 -2.79 -2.49
C ALA A 54 -24.64 -3.29 -1.46
N ALA A 55 -25.81 -2.66 -1.35
CA ALA A 55 -26.89 -3.13 -0.49
C ALA A 55 -27.41 -4.51 -0.92
N LEU A 56 -27.57 -4.74 -2.23
CA LEU A 56 -27.94 -6.04 -2.78
C LEU A 56 -26.83 -7.08 -2.56
N ARG A 57 -25.57 -6.71 -2.78
CA ARG A 57 -24.42 -7.59 -2.54
C ARG A 57 -24.34 -8.05 -1.08
N ALA A 58 -24.51 -7.13 -0.16
CA ALA A 58 -24.40 -7.38 1.28
C ALA A 58 -25.67 -8.03 1.88
N GLY A 59 -26.79 -8.00 1.15
CA GLY A 59 -28.08 -8.40 1.69
C GLY A 59 -28.58 -7.46 2.80
N ALA A 60 -28.18 -6.19 2.79
CA ALA A 60 -28.52 -5.22 3.83
C ALA A 60 -28.45 -3.77 3.30
N GLY A 61 -29.40 -2.93 3.68
CA GLY A 61 -29.42 -1.52 3.26
C GLY A 61 -30.35 -0.65 4.09
N THR A 62 -30.23 0.67 3.93
CA THR A 62 -31.10 1.66 4.56
C THR A 62 -32.53 1.53 4.07
N ALA A 63 -33.47 2.21 4.75
CA ALA A 63 -34.85 2.27 4.28
C ALA A 63 -34.93 2.79 2.83
N ARG A 64 -34.14 3.81 2.48
CA ARG A 64 -34.11 4.35 1.12
C ARG A 64 -33.56 3.32 0.13
N GLU A 65 -32.43 2.71 0.44
CA GLU A 65 -31.78 1.73 -0.44
C GLU A 65 -32.67 0.53 -0.72
N LYS A 66 -33.37 0.00 0.30
CA LYS A 66 -34.32 -1.10 0.09
C LYS A 66 -35.47 -0.71 -0.84
N ALA A 67 -36.02 0.50 -0.71
CA ALA A 67 -37.09 0.96 -1.58
C ALA A 67 -36.60 1.19 -3.02
N GLU A 68 -35.43 1.79 -3.19
CA GLU A 68 -34.81 1.98 -4.52
C GLU A 68 -34.46 0.65 -5.18
N LEU A 69 -33.86 -0.28 -4.43
CA LEU A 69 -33.55 -1.63 -4.89
C LEU A 69 -34.81 -2.37 -5.35
N LEU A 70 -35.89 -2.32 -4.55
CA LEU A 70 -37.17 -2.93 -4.96
C LEU A 70 -37.71 -2.29 -6.24
N ALA A 71 -37.71 -0.97 -6.32
CA ALA A 71 -38.19 -0.26 -7.51
C ALA A 71 -37.32 -0.59 -8.74
N GLU A 72 -36.01 -0.69 -8.58
CA GLU A 72 -35.07 -1.06 -9.64
C GLU A 72 -35.30 -2.49 -10.16
N LEU A 73 -35.41 -3.48 -9.26
CA LEU A 73 -35.69 -4.87 -9.65
C LEU A 73 -37.04 -4.99 -10.37
N ILE A 74 -38.06 -4.26 -9.94
CA ILE A 74 -39.37 -4.25 -10.62
C ILE A 74 -39.27 -3.58 -12.01
N ARG A 75 -38.51 -2.49 -12.14
CA ARG A 75 -38.27 -1.86 -13.45
C ARG A 75 -37.56 -2.79 -14.42
N GLN A 76 -36.66 -3.64 -13.94
CA GLN A 76 -35.98 -4.65 -14.77
C GLN A 76 -36.94 -5.71 -15.33
N THR A 77 -38.11 -5.94 -14.71
CA THR A 77 -39.17 -6.80 -15.29
C THR A 77 -40.03 -6.09 -16.34
N GLY A 78 -39.78 -4.79 -16.60
CA GLY A 78 -40.54 -3.95 -17.52
C GLY A 78 -41.79 -3.30 -16.91
N ALA A 79 -42.03 -3.43 -15.60
CA ALA A 79 -43.09 -2.70 -14.90
C ALA A 79 -42.61 -1.29 -14.51
N ASP A 80 -43.52 -0.33 -14.41
CA ASP A 80 -43.18 1.01 -13.92
C ASP A 80 -43.22 1.03 -12.39
N ALA A 81 -42.17 1.58 -11.77
CA ALA A 81 -42.06 1.63 -10.32
C ALA A 81 -41.27 2.86 -9.86
N GLU A 82 -41.80 3.56 -8.86
CA GLU A 82 -41.18 4.74 -8.23
C GLU A 82 -41.24 4.67 -6.71
N VAL A 83 -40.27 5.32 -6.05
CA VAL A 83 -40.22 5.43 -4.59
C VAL A 83 -41.06 6.63 -4.13
N VAL A 84 -41.95 6.40 -3.17
CA VAL A 84 -42.85 7.39 -2.60
C VAL A 84 -42.74 7.38 -1.07
N ASP A 85 -42.68 8.55 -0.46
CA ASP A 85 -42.65 8.66 1.00
C ASP A 85 -44.07 8.69 1.60
N ILE A 86 -44.27 7.90 2.66
CA ILE A 86 -45.51 7.88 3.45
C ILE A 86 -45.24 8.20 4.94
N ALA A 87 -46.30 8.19 5.74
CA ALA A 87 -46.18 8.35 7.18
C ALA A 87 -45.48 7.12 7.78
N LYS A 88 -44.51 7.38 8.67
CA LYS A 88 -43.78 6.32 9.37
C LYS A 88 -44.69 5.51 10.32
N PRO A 89 -44.38 4.23 10.56
CA PRO A 89 -45.13 3.38 11.46
C PRO A 89 -45.09 3.89 12.91
N GLY A 90 -46.00 3.37 13.73
CA GLY A 90 -46.04 3.68 15.15
C GLY A 90 -44.83 3.15 15.92
N ARG A 91 -44.57 3.74 17.10
CA ARG A 91 -43.46 3.35 17.99
C ARG A 91 -43.44 1.86 18.34
N ALA A 92 -44.61 1.27 18.60
CA ALA A 92 -44.74 -0.13 18.97
C ALA A 92 -44.41 -1.10 17.82
N GLU A 93 -44.52 -0.66 16.57
CA GLU A 93 -44.25 -1.49 15.38
C GLU A 93 -42.80 -1.36 14.92
N THR A 94 -42.16 -0.21 15.18
CA THR A 94 -40.86 0.14 14.60
C THR A 94 -39.76 -0.85 14.99
N ALA A 95 -39.71 -1.26 16.26
CA ALA A 95 -38.69 -2.19 16.74
C ALA A 95 -38.69 -3.51 15.95
N GLY A 96 -39.87 -4.09 15.69
CA GLY A 96 -39.99 -5.34 14.93
C GLY A 96 -39.64 -5.23 13.44
N LEU A 97 -39.39 -4.03 12.92
CA LEU A 97 -38.87 -3.84 11.56
C LEU A 97 -37.36 -4.04 11.49
N PHE A 98 -36.64 -3.64 12.54
CA PHE A 98 -35.17 -3.70 12.63
C PHE A 98 -34.69 -4.93 13.40
N PHE A 99 -35.36 -5.26 14.52
CA PHE A 99 -35.01 -6.37 15.39
C PHE A 99 -35.75 -7.64 14.96
N ARG A 100 -35.11 -8.37 14.04
CA ARG A 100 -35.53 -9.70 13.58
C ARG A 100 -34.36 -10.45 12.96
N ASP A 101 -34.48 -11.76 12.87
CA ASP A 101 -33.50 -12.61 12.20
C ASP A 101 -33.61 -12.50 10.67
N PHE A 102 -32.46 -12.41 9.99
CA PHE A 102 -32.32 -12.34 8.52
C PHE A 102 -31.35 -13.43 8.00
N GLU A 103 -31.16 -14.54 8.73
CA GLU A 103 -30.18 -15.56 8.33
C GLU A 103 -30.66 -16.38 7.13
N GLN A 104 -29.79 -16.47 6.11
CA GLN A 104 -29.96 -17.32 4.95
C GLN A 104 -28.93 -18.43 5.00
N ASP A 105 -29.32 -19.64 4.60
CA ASP A 105 -28.44 -20.79 4.59
C ASP A 105 -27.47 -20.73 3.39
N PHE A 106 -26.20 -21.05 3.65
CA PHE A 106 -25.26 -21.42 2.60
C PHE A 106 -25.59 -22.85 2.12
N ASP A 107 -26.32 -22.94 1.01
CA ASP A 107 -26.75 -24.21 0.43
C ASP A 107 -26.68 -24.16 -1.11
N PRO A 108 -25.47 -24.13 -1.70
CA PRO A 108 -25.34 -24.17 -3.15
C PRO A 108 -25.83 -25.52 -3.69
N GLU A 109 -26.65 -25.49 -4.75
CA GLU A 109 -27.26 -26.68 -5.38
C GLU A 109 -26.26 -27.59 -6.14
N PHE A 110 -25.24 -28.11 -5.46
CA PHE A 110 -24.28 -29.05 -6.04
C PHE A 110 -24.74 -30.50 -5.87
N SER A 111 -24.87 -31.24 -6.97
CA SER A 111 -25.14 -32.68 -6.90
C SER A 111 -23.92 -33.44 -6.35
N ALA A 112 -24.18 -34.55 -5.66
CA ALA A 112 -23.11 -35.45 -5.20
C ALA A 112 -22.21 -35.93 -6.35
N ALA A 113 -22.77 -36.08 -7.56
CA ALA A 113 -22.02 -36.45 -8.75
C ALA A 113 -21.07 -35.33 -9.22
N GLN A 114 -21.51 -34.07 -9.18
CA GLN A 114 -20.64 -32.92 -9.48
C GLN A 114 -19.52 -32.81 -8.45
N MET A 115 -19.83 -32.92 -7.16
CA MET A 115 -18.81 -32.89 -6.09
C MET A 115 -17.80 -34.03 -6.22
N ALA A 116 -18.27 -35.25 -6.54
CA ALA A 116 -17.38 -36.38 -6.80
C ALA A 116 -16.49 -36.15 -8.02
N SER A 117 -17.03 -35.61 -9.10
CA SER A 117 -16.26 -35.26 -10.30
C SER A 117 -15.21 -34.18 -10.03
N TRP A 118 -15.54 -33.16 -9.23
CA TRP A 118 -14.57 -32.13 -8.87
C TRP A 118 -13.46 -32.67 -7.97
N ARG A 119 -13.80 -33.50 -6.96
CA ARG A 119 -12.78 -34.17 -6.14
C ARG A 119 -11.86 -35.06 -6.96
N ASP A 120 -12.40 -35.81 -7.92
CA ASP A 120 -11.60 -36.64 -8.83
C ASP A 120 -10.66 -35.81 -9.70
N ARG A 121 -11.13 -34.65 -10.20
CA ARG A 121 -10.33 -33.74 -11.04
C ARG A 121 -9.29 -32.93 -10.27
N LEU A 122 -9.62 -32.49 -9.06
CA LEU A 122 -8.75 -31.66 -8.21
C LEU A 122 -7.78 -32.51 -7.37
N GLY A 123 -8.05 -33.80 -7.20
CA GLY A 123 -7.30 -34.71 -6.32
C GLY A 123 -7.74 -34.63 -4.86
N GLU A 124 -7.12 -35.45 -4.01
CA GLU A 124 -7.30 -35.34 -2.56
C GLU A 124 -6.62 -34.07 -2.04
N PRO A 125 -7.25 -33.31 -1.13
CA PRO A 125 -6.62 -32.15 -0.51
C PRO A 125 -5.33 -32.57 0.19
N ALA A 126 -4.30 -31.72 0.14
CA ALA A 126 -3.05 -31.96 0.86
C ALA A 126 -3.32 -32.12 2.37
N GLU A 127 -2.50 -32.91 3.08
CA GLU A 127 -2.58 -32.97 4.54
C GLU A 127 -2.46 -31.55 5.12
N GLY A 128 -3.49 -31.11 5.85
CA GLY A 128 -3.57 -29.75 6.40
C GLY A 128 -4.26 -28.71 5.52
N ALA A 129 -4.66 -29.03 4.27
CA ALA A 129 -5.39 -28.11 3.38
C ALA A 129 -6.89 -27.93 3.73
N GLY A 130 -7.25 -28.13 5.00
CA GLY A 130 -8.60 -27.86 5.51
C GLY A 130 -8.83 -26.36 5.69
N ALA A 131 -10.09 -25.93 5.68
CA ALA A 131 -10.43 -24.57 6.09
C ALA A 131 -9.94 -24.33 7.52
N VAL A 132 -9.19 -23.25 7.73
CA VAL A 132 -8.78 -22.79 9.06
C VAL A 132 -10.04 -22.58 9.89
N GLN A 133 -10.21 -23.38 10.94
CA GLN A 133 -11.34 -23.25 11.84
C GLN A 133 -11.01 -22.15 12.85
N ILE A 134 -11.80 -21.09 12.86
CA ILE A 134 -11.71 -20.05 13.88
C ILE A 134 -12.18 -20.67 15.20
N ASP A 135 -11.39 -20.50 16.26
CA ASP A 135 -11.72 -21.01 17.59
C ASP A 135 -12.78 -20.12 18.25
N ASP A 136 -14.04 -20.54 18.17
CA ASP A 136 -15.17 -19.89 18.82
C ASP A 136 -14.97 -19.78 20.34
N SER A 137 -14.27 -20.72 20.98
CA SER A 137 -14.01 -20.66 22.42
C SER A 137 -13.01 -19.58 22.78
N GLY A 138 -11.95 -19.43 21.99
CA GLY A 138 -10.99 -18.33 22.11
C GLY A 138 -11.64 -16.95 21.91
N THR A 139 -12.59 -16.84 20.98
CA THR A 139 -13.37 -15.62 20.75
C THR A 139 -14.14 -15.19 22.00
N GLU A 140 -14.87 -16.12 22.63
CA GLU A 140 -15.64 -15.86 23.85
C GLU A 140 -14.74 -15.54 25.05
N ASP A 141 -13.56 -16.15 25.13
CA ASP A 141 -12.61 -15.90 26.21
C ASP A 141 -12.00 -14.51 26.14
N ILE A 142 -11.59 -14.04 24.95
CA ILE A 142 -11.08 -12.68 24.75
C ILE A 142 -12.17 -11.64 25.06
N ALA A 143 -13.38 -11.83 24.53
CA ALA A 143 -14.50 -10.93 24.78
C ALA A 143 -14.79 -10.79 26.29
N ARG A 144 -14.79 -11.91 27.01
CA ARG A 144 -14.99 -11.93 28.47
C ARG A 144 -13.83 -11.27 29.23
N GLN A 145 -12.59 -11.52 28.81
CA GLN A 145 -11.41 -10.90 29.41
C GLN A 145 -11.45 -9.38 29.28
N LEU A 146 -11.69 -8.86 28.07
CA LEU A 146 -11.78 -7.43 27.81
C LEU A 146 -12.92 -6.78 28.59
N ARG A 147 -14.10 -7.42 28.64
CA ARG A 147 -15.22 -6.94 29.47
C ARG A 147 -14.85 -6.86 30.96
N GLY A 148 -14.04 -7.81 31.45
CA GLY A 148 -13.55 -7.83 32.82
C GLY A 148 -12.50 -6.76 33.16
N LEU A 149 -11.84 -6.17 32.16
CA LEU A 149 -10.87 -5.08 32.34
C LEU A 149 -11.52 -3.70 32.48
N LEU A 150 -12.77 -3.55 32.02
CA LEU A 150 -13.50 -2.29 32.10
C LEU A 150 -13.99 -2.01 33.52
N SER A 151 -13.77 -0.77 33.98
CA SER A 151 -14.51 -0.23 35.13
C SER A 151 -15.98 0.04 34.77
N ASP A 152 -16.84 0.19 35.78
CA ASP A 152 -18.26 0.50 35.58
C ASP A 152 -18.46 1.80 34.80
N ASP A 153 -17.67 2.84 35.09
CA ASP A 153 -17.72 4.12 34.37
C ASP A 153 -17.31 3.95 32.90
N GLN A 154 -16.21 3.22 32.63
CA GLN A 154 -15.77 2.95 31.26
C GLN A 154 -16.80 2.11 30.48
N PHE A 155 -17.47 1.16 31.13
CA PHE A 155 -18.53 0.37 30.53
C PHE A 155 -19.74 1.23 30.14
N GLU A 156 -20.13 2.17 31.01
CA GLU A 156 -21.23 3.11 30.72
C GLU A 156 -20.90 4.13 29.63
N ASP A 157 -19.63 4.37 29.36
CA ASP A 157 -19.16 5.26 28.31
C ASP A 157 -19.11 4.60 26.91
N ILE A 158 -19.30 3.28 26.79
CA ILE A 158 -19.29 2.56 25.49
C ILE A 158 -20.62 2.71 24.74
N GLY A 159 -20.60 3.30 23.55
CA GLY A 159 -21.74 3.49 22.66
C GLY A 159 -22.11 4.97 22.49
N ARG A 160 -22.54 5.35 21.28
CA ARG A 160 -23.00 6.72 20.99
C ARG A 160 -24.34 7.03 21.64
N GLY A 161 -24.32 7.62 22.84
CA GLY A 161 -25.52 8.16 23.48
C GLY A 161 -26.47 7.08 24.02
N ARG A 162 -27.64 7.52 24.50
CA ARG A 162 -28.65 6.62 25.07
C ARG A 162 -29.62 6.17 23.99
N TYR A 163 -29.98 4.88 24.02
CA TYR A 163 -30.99 4.31 23.15
C TYR A 163 -32.31 5.11 23.17
N ASP A 164 -32.85 5.38 22.00
CA ASP A 164 -34.11 6.09 21.76
C ASP A 164 -34.96 5.29 20.76
N ASP A 165 -36.09 4.78 21.25
CA ASP A 165 -37.02 3.97 20.46
C ASP A 165 -37.95 4.79 19.54
N ARG A 166 -37.73 6.11 19.43
CA ARG A 166 -38.41 6.95 18.45
C ARG A 166 -37.74 6.82 17.10
N SER A 167 -38.55 6.57 16.06
CA SER A 167 -38.07 6.64 14.69
C SER A 167 -37.89 8.07 14.20
N PHE A 168 -36.91 8.29 13.32
CA PHE A 168 -36.68 9.54 12.60
C PHE A 168 -36.95 9.39 11.09
N GLY A 169 -37.20 10.52 10.41
CA GLY A 169 -37.41 10.60 8.96
C GLY A 169 -38.73 10.05 8.40
N ARG A 170 -38.84 10.06 7.06
CA ARG A 170 -39.99 9.59 6.28
C ARG A 170 -39.81 8.13 5.90
N TYR A 171 -40.93 7.44 5.65
CA TYR A 171 -40.95 6.01 5.41
C TYR A 171 -41.13 5.73 3.91
N PRO A 172 -40.06 5.35 3.19
CA PRO A 172 -40.12 5.12 1.76
C PRO A 172 -40.81 3.79 1.43
N VAL A 173 -41.70 3.80 0.44
CA VAL A 173 -42.37 2.61 -0.13
C VAL A 173 -42.34 2.69 -1.64
N VAL A 174 -42.71 1.61 -2.34
CA VAL A 174 -42.70 1.58 -3.81
C VAL A 174 -44.13 1.60 -4.35
N ARG A 175 -44.38 2.52 -5.29
CA ARG A 175 -45.60 2.58 -6.09
C ARG A 175 -45.34 1.91 -7.43
N ILE A 176 -46.10 0.87 -7.75
CA ILE A 176 -45.96 0.10 -8.99
C ILE A 176 -47.15 0.41 -9.90
N THR A 177 -46.90 0.82 -11.14
CA THR A 177 -47.94 1.02 -12.16
C THR A 177 -47.89 -0.15 -13.14
N GLN A 178 -48.94 -0.97 -13.15
CA GLN A 178 -49.07 -2.09 -14.07
C GLN A 178 -49.53 -1.62 -15.46
N ALA A 179 -49.30 -2.46 -16.48
CA ALA A 179 -49.64 -2.13 -17.88
C ALA A 179 -51.15 -1.91 -18.12
N ASP A 180 -52.01 -2.44 -17.26
CA ASP A 180 -53.46 -2.23 -17.30
C ASP A 180 -53.92 -0.96 -16.54
N GLY A 181 -52.98 -0.21 -15.96
CA GLY A 181 -53.22 1.00 -15.18
C GLY A 181 -53.51 0.77 -13.70
N ALA A 182 -53.50 -0.48 -13.22
CA ALA A 182 -53.60 -0.76 -11.79
C ALA A 182 -52.35 -0.25 -11.05
N VAL A 183 -52.56 0.38 -9.89
CA VAL A 183 -51.49 0.90 -9.04
C VAL A 183 -51.42 0.06 -7.77
N LEU A 184 -50.24 -0.49 -7.49
CA LEU A 184 -49.98 -1.31 -6.31
C LEU A 184 -49.03 -0.60 -5.34
N LEU A 185 -49.22 -0.88 -4.05
CA LEU A 185 -48.32 -0.51 -2.97
C LEU A 185 -47.46 -1.72 -2.60
N ALA A 186 -46.15 -1.52 -2.58
CA ALA A 186 -45.18 -2.47 -2.07
C ALA A 186 -44.38 -1.85 -0.92
N ASP A 187 -44.51 -2.41 0.29
CA ASP A 187 -43.77 -1.99 1.49
C ASP A 187 -42.56 -2.92 1.70
N PRO A 188 -41.32 -2.47 1.43
CA PRO A 188 -40.12 -3.31 1.51
C PRO A 188 -39.61 -3.52 2.94
N HIS A 189 -40.29 -3.00 3.97
CA HIS A 189 -39.78 -3.03 5.35
C HIS A 189 -40.64 -3.87 6.28
N ARG A 190 -41.97 -3.82 6.13
CA ARG A 190 -42.90 -4.49 7.03
C ARG A 190 -43.00 -6.00 6.70
N PRO A 191 -42.65 -6.93 7.62
CA PRO A 191 -42.60 -8.37 7.35
C PRO A 191 -43.90 -8.99 6.80
N GLU A 192 -45.04 -8.54 7.31
CA GLU A 192 -46.36 -9.08 6.93
C GLU A 192 -47.01 -8.35 5.74
N ALA A 193 -46.29 -7.42 5.09
CA ALA A 193 -46.86 -6.63 4.01
C ALA A 193 -46.92 -7.42 2.71
N GLU A 194 -48.11 -7.55 2.12
CA GLU A 194 -48.30 -8.10 0.77
C GLU A 194 -48.43 -6.97 -0.26
N LEU A 195 -48.24 -7.29 -1.55
CA LEU A 195 -48.62 -6.40 -2.64
C LEU A 195 -50.12 -6.16 -2.61
N THR A 196 -50.52 -4.90 -2.45
CA THR A 196 -51.93 -4.51 -2.34
C THR A 196 -52.25 -3.36 -3.28
N ALA A 197 -53.54 -3.18 -3.60
CA ALA A 197 -53.97 -2.01 -4.36
C ALA A 197 -53.63 -0.71 -3.60
N TRP A 198 -53.19 0.32 -4.32
CA TRP A 198 -52.87 1.61 -3.71
C TRP A 198 -54.09 2.20 -2.97
N PRO A 199 -54.01 2.44 -1.65
CA PRO A 199 -55.17 2.92 -0.91
C PRO A 199 -55.55 4.37 -1.29
N GLU A 200 -56.85 4.64 -1.45
CA GLU A 200 -57.35 5.96 -1.85
C GLU A 200 -57.03 7.07 -0.84
N ASP A 201 -56.92 6.73 0.44
CA ASP A 201 -56.67 7.65 1.55
C ASP A 201 -55.21 7.69 2.03
N LEU A 202 -54.31 6.93 1.38
CA LEU A 202 -52.90 6.92 1.71
C LEU A 202 -52.26 8.25 1.33
N ARG A 203 -51.91 9.05 2.35
CA ARG A 203 -51.21 10.32 2.16
C ARG A 203 -49.75 10.09 1.79
N THR A 204 -49.36 10.60 0.63
CA THR A 204 -47.97 10.70 0.18
C THR A 204 -47.34 12.02 0.58
N TYR A 205 -46.01 12.04 0.59
CA TYR A 205 -45.18 13.21 0.78
C TYR A 205 -44.22 13.35 -0.40
N ASP A 206 -43.69 14.56 -0.59
CA ASP A 206 -42.62 14.78 -1.57
C ASP A 206 -41.41 13.92 -1.19
N THR A 207 -40.97 13.10 -2.14
CA THR A 207 -39.82 12.23 -1.99
C THR A 207 -38.56 13.04 -2.33
N PRO A 208 -37.73 13.44 -1.36
CA PRO A 208 -36.47 14.12 -1.66
C PRO A 208 -35.52 13.19 -2.42
N ALA A 209 -34.53 13.77 -3.08
CA ALA A 209 -33.47 13.01 -3.73
C ALA A 209 -32.72 12.15 -2.69
N ALA A 210 -32.25 10.99 -3.13
CA ALA A 210 -31.34 10.17 -2.35
C ALA A 210 -30.09 10.99 -2.01
N GLU A 211 -29.68 10.95 -0.74
CA GLU A 211 -28.52 11.66 -0.22
C GLU A 211 -27.43 10.63 0.08
N SER A 212 -26.32 10.67 -0.67
CA SER A 212 -25.11 9.91 -0.37
C SER A 212 -24.30 10.67 0.67
N ASP A 213 -23.94 10.01 1.77
CA ASP A 213 -23.23 10.63 2.90
C ASP A 213 -21.82 10.06 3.16
N LEU A 214 -21.41 9.03 2.42
CA LEU A 214 -20.11 8.37 2.61
C LEU A 214 -19.18 8.59 1.41
N ALA A 215 -18.36 9.64 1.50
CA ALA A 215 -17.21 9.83 0.63
C ALA A 215 -16.04 8.93 1.08
N VAL A 216 -15.26 8.44 0.11
CA VAL A 216 -14.06 7.65 0.33
C VAL A 216 -12.89 8.35 -0.34
N SER A 217 -11.81 8.60 0.42
CA SER A 217 -10.56 9.13 -0.11
C SER A 217 -9.42 8.20 0.26
N VAL A 218 -8.53 7.94 -0.70
CA VAL A 218 -7.29 7.19 -0.49
C VAL A 218 -6.15 8.02 -1.03
N SER A 219 -5.18 8.35 -0.18
CA SER A 219 -3.98 9.08 -0.58
C SER A 219 -2.71 8.34 -0.18
N LEU A 220 -1.66 8.58 -0.95
CA LEU A 220 -0.31 8.10 -0.70
C LEU A 220 0.60 9.31 -0.52
N SER A 221 1.46 9.27 0.48
CA SER A 221 2.50 10.27 0.69
C SER A 221 3.88 9.63 0.79
N ALA A 222 4.88 10.22 0.14
CA ALA A 222 6.27 9.85 0.24
C ALA A 222 6.96 10.58 1.41
N THR A 223 7.68 9.84 2.24
CA THR A 223 8.53 10.40 3.31
C THR A 223 9.98 10.31 2.90
N MET A 224 10.70 11.42 3.00
CA MET A 224 12.11 11.51 2.61
C MET A 224 13.01 11.56 3.85
N SER A 225 14.25 11.09 3.72
CA SER A 225 15.21 11.06 4.85
C SER A 225 15.56 12.44 5.40
N ASP A 226 15.40 13.49 4.61
CA ASP A 226 15.69 14.89 4.98
C ASP A 226 14.46 15.67 5.46
N SER A 227 13.27 15.09 5.36
CA SER A 227 11.99 15.73 5.70
C SER A 227 11.00 14.71 6.27
N MET A 228 11.42 13.98 7.32
CA MET A 228 10.63 12.88 7.88
C MET A 228 9.29 13.33 8.47
N ASP A 229 9.23 14.56 9.00
CA ASP A 229 8.01 15.13 9.61
C ASP A 229 7.07 15.79 8.59
N GLU A 230 7.49 15.93 7.32
CA GLU A 230 6.72 16.57 6.25
C GLU A 230 6.58 15.64 5.03
N PRO A 231 5.74 14.57 5.11
CA PRO A 231 5.47 13.72 3.97
C PRO A 231 4.82 14.49 2.82
N VAL A 232 5.21 14.16 1.59
CA VAL A 232 4.71 14.80 0.37
C VAL A 232 3.65 13.90 -0.28
N GLU A 233 2.43 14.41 -0.53
CA GLU A 233 1.41 13.66 -1.27
C GLU A 233 1.89 13.35 -2.70
N ILE A 234 1.78 12.08 -3.10
CA ILE A 234 2.20 11.57 -4.41
C ILE A 234 1.04 10.95 -5.20
N ALA A 235 -0.07 10.59 -4.57
CA ALA A 235 -1.28 10.15 -5.25
C ALA A 235 -2.50 10.37 -4.35
N ARG A 236 -3.66 10.65 -4.96
CA ARG A 236 -4.94 10.77 -4.26
C ARG A 236 -6.08 10.35 -5.17
N GLY A 237 -6.93 9.46 -4.70
CA GLY A 237 -8.18 9.08 -5.36
C GLY A 237 -9.38 9.36 -4.46
N GLU A 238 -10.49 9.76 -5.07
CA GLU A 238 -11.74 10.09 -4.38
C GLU A 238 -12.94 9.43 -5.06
N TRP A 239 -13.78 8.79 -4.25
CA TRP A 239 -14.95 8.04 -4.70
C TRP A 239 -16.12 8.24 -3.73
N GLN A 240 -17.31 7.87 -4.16
CA GLN A 240 -18.43 7.61 -3.26
C GLN A 240 -18.43 6.13 -2.82
N ALA A 241 -19.03 5.84 -1.68
CA ALA A 241 -19.10 4.48 -1.14
C ALA A 241 -19.74 3.47 -2.11
N ASP A 242 -20.71 3.88 -2.92
CA ASP A 242 -21.35 3.02 -3.93
C ASP A 242 -20.42 2.63 -5.09
N GLU A 243 -19.35 3.38 -5.31
CA GLU A 243 -18.34 3.08 -6.32
C GLU A 243 -17.31 2.06 -5.86
N VAL A 244 -17.08 1.92 -4.55
CA VAL A 244 -16.00 1.07 -3.99
C VAL A 244 -16.50 -0.06 -3.09
N ALA A 245 -17.67 0.03 -2.48
CA ALA A 245 -18.18 -1.02 -1.60
C ALA A 245 -18.40 -2.34 -2.36
N GLY A 246 -17.85 -3.45 -1.89
CA GLY A 246 -17.82 -4.72 -2.60
C GLY A 246 -16.79 -4.82 -3.72
N ARG A 247 -15.86 -3.87 -3.81
CA ARG A 247 -14.77 -3.83 -4.81
C ARG A 247 -13.43 -3.68 -4.11
N GLN A 248 -12.35 -3.89 -4.87
CA GLN A 248 -10.98 -3.74 -4.38
C GLN A 248 -10.33 -2.51 -5.01
N LEU A 249 -9.54 -1.77 -4.24
CA LEU A 249 -8.63 -0.77 -4.75
C LEU A 249 -7.21 -1.34 -4.72
N ARG A 250 -6.67 -1.59 -5.91
CA ARG A 250 -5.28 -2.00 -6.08
C ARG A 250 -4.38 -0.79 -6.02
N ILE A 251 -3.38 -0.86 -5.16
CA ILE A 251 -2.29 0.10 -5.06
C ILE A 251 -1.07 -0.58 -5.67
N GLY A 252 -0.60 -0.07 -6.79
CA GLY A 252 0.59 -0.59 -7.47
C GLY A 252 1.55 0.54 -7.82
N PHE A 253 2.81 0.22 -8.01
CA PHE A 253 3.81 1.19 -8.42
C PHE A 253 4.43 0.73 -9.74
N LYS A 254 4.06 1.43 -10.82
CA LYS A 254 4.56 1.14 -12.15
C LYS A 254 6.01 1.62 -12.26
N ALA A 255 6.93 0.72 -12.57
CA ALA A 255 8.31 1.11 -12.86
C ALA A 255 8.37 2.06 -14.07
N GLY A 256 9.28 3.03 -14.06
CA GLY A 256 9.44 4.05 -15.10
C GLY A 256 9.94 3.56 -16.47
N VAL A 257 9.92 2.24 -16.71
CA VAL A 257 10.36 1.59 -17.95
C VAL A 257 9.23 0.72 -18.52
N ASP A 258 9.29 0.37 -19.80
CA ASP A 258 8.27 -0.47 -20.43
C ASP A 258 8.29 -1.92 -19.87
N ALA A 259 7.21 -2.67 -20.08
CA ALA A 259 7.06 -4.01 -19.50
C ALA A 259 8.17 -5.00 -19.90
N MET A 260 8.68 -4.90 -21.14
CA MET A 260 9.75 -5.78 -21.62
C MET A 260 11.10 -5.40 -20.99
N GLN A 261 11.33 -4.10 -20.80
CA GLN A 261 12.48 -3.60 -20.05
C GLN A 261 12.39 -4.01 -18.58
N VAL A 262 11.24 -3.90 -17.92
CA VAL A 262 11.05 -4.40 -16.54
C VAL A 262 11.44 -5.88 -16.42
N LEU A 263 10.99 -6.72 -17.36
CA LEU A 263 11.29 -8.16 -17.35
C LEU A 263 12.77 -8.48 -17.62
N GLY A 264 13.49 -7.60 -18.33
CA GLY A 264 14.92 -7.75 -18.63
C GLY A 264 15.86 -7.06 -17.63
N SER A 265 15.35 -6.12 -16.83
CA SER A 265 16.10 -5.34 -15.85
C SER A 265 16.34 -6.13 -14.56
N ARG A 266 17.46 -5.84 -13.88
CA ARG A 266 17.63 -6.26 -12.49
C ARG A 266 16.71 -5.42 -11.61
N ILE A 267 16.21 -6.00 -10.52
CA ILE A 267 15.38 -5.27 -9.54
C ILE A 267 16.13 -4.01 -9.05
N SER A 268 17.45 -4.09 -8.81
CA SER A 268 18.29 -2.95 -8.42
C SER A 268 18.20 -1.75 -9.35
N ASP A 269 17.97 -1.99 -10.63
CA ASP A 269 18.02 -0.99 -11.69
C ASP A 269 16.67 -0.29 -11.85
N LEU A 270 15.60 -0.82 -11.23
CA LEU A 270 14.29 -0.19 -11.18
C LEU A 270 14.28 0.86 -10.07
N ARG A 271 14.39 2.14 -10.45
CA ARG A 271 14.59 3.24 -9.50
C ARG A 271 13.46 4.24 -9.42
N ALA A 272 12.63 4.32 -10.46
CA ALA A 272 11.53 5.27 -10.58
C ALA A 272 10.20 4.53 -10.62
N PHE A 273 9.23 5.01 -9.85
CA PHE A 273 7.98 4.32 -9.56
C PHE A 273 6.81 5.31 -9.60
N THR A 274 5.83 5.05 -10.45
CA THR A 274 4.58 5.83 -10.47
C THR A 274 3.49 5.09 -9.72
N PRO A 275 2.94 5.64 -8.62
CA PRO A 275 1.81 5.05 -7.92
C PRO A 275 0.55 5.08 -8.80
N ILE A 276 -0.17 3.97 -8.77
CA ILE A 276 -1.45 3.78 -9.47
C ILE A 276 -2.45 3.24 -8.46
N LEU A 277 -3.57 3.94 -8.33
CA LEU A 277 -4.75 3.51 -7.58
C LEU A 277 -5.78 3.02 -8.61
N LYS A 278 -6.14 1.73 -8.60
CA LYS A 278 -7.10 1.16 -9.58
C LYS A 278 -8.21 0.37 -8.89
N VAL A 279 -9.45 0.73 -9.17
CA VAL A 279 -10.62 -0.04 -8.74
C VAL A 279 -10.76 -1.30 -9.61
N GLN A 280 -10.80 -2.44 -8.92
CA GLN A 280 -11.07 -3.77 -9.46
C GLN A 280 -12.47 -4.21 -9.04
N ALA A 281 -13.29 -4.58 -10.02
CA ALA A 281 -14.66 -5.02 -9.83
C ALA A 281 -14.77 -6.51 -10.19
N LEU A 282 -15.17 -7.34 -9.22
CA LEU A 282 -15.39 -8.79 -9.42
C LEU A 282 -16.85 -9.15 -9.68
N ASP A 283 -17.75 -8.17 -9.57
CA ASP A 283 -19.18 -8.29 -9.84
C ASP A 283 -19.52 -8.26 -11.34
N GLY A 284 -18.53 -7.98 -12.20
CA GLY A 284 -18.65 -7.96 -13.66
C GLY A 284 -19.23 -6.67 -14.24
N GLU A 285 -19.41 -5.63 -13.41
CA GLU A 285 -19.86 -4.32 -13.87
C GLU A 285 -18.71 -3.55 -14.55
N GLU A 286 -18.97 -2.97 -15.73
CA GLU A 286 -18.01 -2.07 -16.37
C GLU A 286 -17.94 -0.75 -15.59
N LEU A 287 -16.72 -0.37 -15.21
CA LEU A 287 -16.45 0.91 -14.57
C LEU A 287 -16.16 1.97 -15.63
N ASP A 288 -16.57 3.20 -15.35
CA ASP A 288 -16.12 4.36 -16.11
C ASP A 288 -14.58 4.42 -16.05
N PRO A 289 -13.86 4.31 -17.19
CA PRO A 289 -12.40 4.30 -17.21
C PRO A 289 -11.75 5.51 -16.52
N GLU A 290 -12.39 6.68 -16.58
CA GLU A 290 -11.87 7.92 -15.95
C GLU A 290 -11.98 7.88 -14.42
N ARG A 291 -12.95 7.12 -13.87
CA ARG A 291 -13.15 6.96 -12.42
C ARG A 291 -12.52 5.69 -11.88
N GLN A 292 -12.12 4.77 -12.77
CA GLN A 292 -11.56 3.47 -12.41
C GLN A 292 -10.12 3.56 -11.92
N PHE A 293 -9.32 4.51 -12.39
CA PHE A 293 -7.93 4.61 -11.96
C PHE A 293 -7.43 6.05 -11.79
N THR A 294 -6.47 6.21 -10.90
CA THR A 294 -5.72 7.44 -10.70
C THR A 294 -4.24 7.12 -10.76
N MET A 295 -3.50 7.90 -11.56
CA MET A 295 -2.04 7.85 -11.63
C MET A 295 -1.49 9.06 -10.88
N GLY A 296 -0.58 8.81 -9.94
CA GLY A 296 0.06 9.86 -9.19
C GLY A 296 1.38 10.32 -9.80
N ASP A 297 2.16 11.03 -8.99
CA ASP A 297 3.47 11.54 -9.34
C ASP A 297 4.53 10.46 -9.23
N THR A 298 5.46 10.44 -10.19
CA THR A 298 6.53 9.45 -10.18
C THR A 298 7.52 9.80 -9.08
N VAL A 299 7.92 8.83 -8.27
CA VAL A 299 8.96 8.99 -7.25
C VAL A 299 10.16 8.11 -7.50
N THR A 300 11.36 8.58 -7.15
CA THR A 300 12.58 7.78 -7.22
C THR A 300 13.01 7.28 -5.83
N LEU A 301 13.78 6.20 -5.78
CA LEU A 301 14.39 5.73 -4.52
C LEU A 301 15.38 6.76 -3.93
N GLU A 302 15.92 7.62 -4.78
CA GLU A 302 16.75 8.78 -4.44
C GLU A 302 15.92 9.97 -3.89
N GLY A 303 14.61 9.80 -3.73
CA GLY A 303 13.72 10.80 -3.12
C GLY A 303 13.28 11.91 -4.06
N ASP A 304 13.39 11.72 -5.38
CA ASP A 304 12.86 12.69 -6.33
C ASP A 304 11.38 12.51 -6.57
N ARG A 305 10.70 13.62 -6.81
CA ARG A 305 9.35 13.67 -7.35
C ARG A 305 9.42 14.19 -8.78
N ILE A 306 8.95 13.39 -9.73
CA ILE A 306 8.92 13.69 -11.16
C ILE A 306 7.46 13.91 -11.57
N THR A 307 7.18 15.10 -12.10
CA THR A 307 5.84 15.51 -12.55
C THR A 307 5.90 16.10 -13.97
N LEU A 308 4.74 16.36 -14.56
CA LEU A 308 4.61 17.10 -15.81
C LEU A 308 3.97 18.46 -15.51
N SER A 309 4.53 19.52 -16.08
CA SER A 309 3.90 20.85 -16.09
C SER A 309 2.74 20.92 -17.08
N ASP A 310 1.92 21.98 -17.00
CA ASP A 310 0.85 22.28 -17.96
C ASP A 310 1.36 22.40 -19.41
N ASP A 311 2.62 22.79 -19.59
CA ASP A 311 3.30 22.91 -20.89
C ASP A 311 3.98 21.60 -21.36
N ASN A 312 3.71 20.47 -20.69
CA ASN A 312 4.31 19.14 -20.92
C ASN A 312 5.83 19.07 -20.71
N GLU A 313 6.43 20.01 -19.98
CA GLU A 313 7.81 19.88 -19.54
C GLU A 313 7.90 18.94 -18.33
N VAL A 314 8.90 18.06 -18.33
CA VAL A 314 9.21 17.19 -17.19
C VAL A 314 9.83 18.04 -16.08
N LEU A 315 9.22 17.99 -14.90
CA LEU A 315 9.68 18.63 -13.69
C LEU A 315 10.29 17.58 -12.75
N ILE A 316 11.49 17.81 -12.22
CA ILE A 316 12.08 17.03 -11.13
C ILE A 316 12.16 17.92 -9.89
N ASN A 317 11.49 17.54 -8.81
CA ASN A 317 11.35 18.34 -7.59
C ASN A 317 10.88 19.77 -7.89
N GLY A 318 9.94 19.91 -8.83
CA GLY A 318 9.40 21.18 -9.30
C GLY A 318 10.28 21.94 -10.31
N GLN A 319 11.39 21.36 -10.78
CA GLN A 319 12.34 22.02 -11.69
C GLN A 319 12.29 21.46 -13.11
N PRO A 320 12.15 22.30 -14.15
CA PRO A 320 12.12 21.82 -15.53
C PRO A 320 13.48 21.27 -15.95
N ILE A 321 13.48 20.06 -16.48
CA ILE A 321 14.67 19.43 -17.10
C ILE A 321 14.53 19.30 -18.63
N GLY A 322 13.39 19.75 -19.17
CA GLY A 322 13.01 19.72 -20.57
C GLY A 322 12.45 18.37 -21.03
N ALA A 323 12.15 18.28 -22.33
CA ALA A 323 11.59 17.06 -22.93
C ALA A 323 12.59 15.89 -22.88
N GLY A 324 12.06 14.66 -22.81
CA GLY A 324 12.85 13.42 -22.75
C GLY A 324 13.60 13.06 -24.05
N GLU A 325 13.51 13.88 -25.10
CA GLU A 325 14.22 13.67 -26.36
C GLU A 325 15.57 14.42 -26.39
N ALA A 326 16.50 13.99 -27.23
CA ALA A 326 17.78 14.67 -27.43
C ALA A 326 17.57 16.10 -27.95
N SER A 327 18.32 17.07 -27.43
CA SER A 327 18.15 18.48 -27.80
C SER A 327 18.61 18.79 -29.23
N GLY A 328 19.51 17.96 -29.77
CA GLY A 328 20.22 18.23 -31.02
C GLY A 328 21.35 19.26 -30.89
N LEU A 329 21.61 19.77 -29.67
CA LEU A 329 22.67 20.76 -29.39
C LEU A 329 24.02 20.11 -29.05
N ALA A 330 24.05 18.80 -28.76
CA ALA A 330 25.26 18.07 -28.41
C ALA A 330 26.38 18.19 -29.47
N ALA A 331 26.02 18.25 -30.76
CA ALA A 331 26.98 18.44 -31.86
C ALA A 331 27.71 19.80 -31.84
N GLY A 332 27.20 20.78 -31.08
CA GLY A 332 27.82 22.10 -30.87
C GLY A 332 28.86 22.13 -29.75
N VAL A 333 28.99 21.06 -28.96
CA VAL A 333 29.95 20.95 -27.87
C VAL A 333 31.33 20.62 -28.42
N ALA A 334 32.33 21.44 -28.11
CA ALA A 334 33.71 21.27 -28.54
C ALA A 334 34.61 20.67 -27.45
N SER A 335 34.25 20.87 -26.18
CA SER A 335 34.95 20.32 -25.00
C SER A 335 33.99 20.17 -23.84
N ALA A 336 34.22 19.20 -22.94
CA ALA A 336 33.44 19.02 -21.72
C ALA A 336 34.39 18.68 -20.57
N GLU A 337 34.42 19.54 -19.55
CA GLU A 337 35.08 19.23 -18.28
C GLU A 337 34.10 18.46 -17.40
N MET A 338 34.61 17.46 -16.67
CA MET A 338 33.80 16.55 -15.88
C MET A 338 34.43 16.35 -14.50
N GLU A 339 33.59 16.36 -13.47
CA GLU A 339 33.95 15.97 -12.11
C GLU A 339 32.98 14.91 -11.59
N VAL A 340 33.52 13.92 -10.87
CA VAL A 340 32.75 12.84 -10.24
C VAL A 340 32.89 12.96 -8.73
N ASP A 341 31.75 13.01 -8.05
CA ASP A 341 31.65 13.05 -6.59
C ASP A 341 31.07 11.71 -6.08
N ALA A 342 31.91 11.01 -5.32
CA ALA A 342 31.62 9.73 -4.71
C ALA A 342 31.22 9.83 -3.22
N SER A 343 31.03 11.04 -2.68
CA SER A 343 30.76 11.25 -1.24
C SER A 343 29.51 10.53 -0.74
N THR A 344 28.54 10.23 -1.61
CA THR A 344 27.31 9.48 -1.30
C THR A 344 27.28 8.07 -1.91
N TYR A 345 28.44 7.49 -2.19
CA TYR A 345 28.58 6.17 -2.82
C TYR A 345 27.65 5.10 -2.19
N PRO A 346 26.97 4.26 -2.99
CA PRO A 346 27.14 4.08 -4.45
C PRO A 346 26.33 5.05 -5.30
N ASP A 347 25.63 6.02 -4.71
CA ASP A 347 24.89 7.03 -5.46
C ASP A 347 25.82 8.19 -5.78
N MET A 348 26.13 8.34 -7.06
CA MET A 348 27.18 9.19 -7.59
C MET A 348 26.59 10.48 -8.14
N LYS A 349 27.32 11.59 -7.99
CA LYS A 349 27.02 12.87 -8.66
C LYS A 349 28.10 13.15 -9.70
N VAL A 350 27.68 13.52 -10.91
CA VAL A 350 28.55 13.93 -12.01
C VAL A 350 28.24 15.37 -12.38
N ARG A 351 29.25 16.24 -12.38
CA ARG A 351 29.13 17.64 -12.80
C ARG A 351 29.85 17.81 -14.14
N VAL A 352 29.18 18.44 -15.10
CA VAL A 352 29.68 18.58 -16.47
C VAL A 352 29.56 20.03 -16.94
N TRP A 353 30.64 20.56 -17.51
CA TRP A 353 30.72 21.88 -18.12
C TRP A 353 30.96 21.78 -19.63
N PRO A 354 29.90 21.54 -20.44
CA PRO A 354 30.01 21.45 -21.89
C PRO A 354 30.19 22.85 -22.49
N ARG A 355 31.28 23.05 -23.24
CA ARG A 355 31.63 24.33 -23.87
C ARG A 355 31.68 24.22 -25.39
N ASN A 356 31.24 25.27 -26.07
CA ASN A 356 31.32 25.40 -27.52
C ASN A 356 32.75 25.77 -27.98
N GLY A 357 32.96 25.89 -29.30
CA GLY A 357 34.26 26.26 -29.86
C GLY A 357 34.76 27.68 -29.51
N ALA A 358 33.91 28.53 -28.93
CA ALA A 358 34.27 29.85 -28.40
C ALA A 358 34.59 29.83 -26.89
N GLY A 359 34.43 28.68 -26.23
CA GLY A 359 34.65 28.52 -24.78
C GLY A 359 33.43 28.86 -23.92
N GLU A 360 32.27 29.15 -24.51
CA GLU A 360 31.03 29.47 -23.80
C GLU A 360 30.27 28.18 -23.47
N MET A 361 29.55 28.15 -22.35
CA MET A 361 28.71 27.01 -21.95
C MET A 361 27.59 26.76 -22.99
N VAL A 362 27.37 25.49 -23.34
CA VAL A 362 26.25 25.08 -24.20
C VAL A 362 25.01 24.88 -23.34
N GLU A 363 24.06 25.80 -23.44
CA GLU A 363 22.76 25.72 -22.77
C GLU A 363 21.78 24.79 -23.50
N GLY A 364 20.85 24.20 -22.75
CA GLY A 364 19.69 23.53 -23.33
C GLY A 364 19.90 22.04 -23.65
N LEU A 365 20.97 21.41 -23.19
CA LEU A 365 21.12 19.95 -23.32
C LEU A 365 20.09 19.22 -22.45
N THR A 366 19.59 18.09 -22.93
CA THR A 366 18.64 17.22 -22.22
C THR A 366 19.33 15.98 -21.68
N ALA A 367 18.65 15.22 -20.81
CA ALA A 367 19.20 13.98 -20.26
C ALA A 367 19.63 12.97 -21.35
N ALA A 368 18.93 12.96 -22.49
CA ALA A 368 19.19 12.08 -23.62
C ALA A 368 20.41 12.46 -24.47
N ASP A 369 20.97 13.66 -24.28
CA ASP A 369 22.23 14.06 -24.94
C ASP A 369 23.45 13.40 -24.28
N PHE A 370 23.32 12.93 -23.04
CA PHE A 370 24.38 12.32 -22.26
C PHE A 370 24.26 10.79 -22.25
N SER A 371 25.39 10.10 -22.23
CA SER A 371 25.49 8.68 -21.91
C SER A 371 26.65 8.44 -20.96
N LEU A 372 26.47 7.56 -19.98
CA LEU A 372 27.45 7.29 -18.92
C LEU A 372 27.81 5.80 -18.87
N THR A 373 29.10 5.52 -18.68
CA THR A 373 29.60 4.19 -18.31
C THR A 373 30.47 4.28 -17.06
N ASP A 374 30.31 3.33 -16.14
CA ASP A 374 31.15 3.17 -14.94
C ASP A 374 31.94 1.87 -15.10
N GLU A 375 33.28 1.95 -15.15
CA GLU A 375 34.15 0.80 -15.44
C GLU A 375 33.75 0.05 -16.73
N GLY A 376 33.29 0.79 -17.74
CA GLY A 376 32.84 0.25 -19.02
C GLY A 376 31.45 -0.41 -19.00
N GLU A 377 30.76 -0.44 -17.86
CA GLU A 377 29.35 -0.87 -17.78
C GLU A 377 28.42 0.33 -17.99
N SER A 378 27.45 0.18 -18.90
CA SER A 378 26.43 1.21 -19.10
C SER A 378 25.57 1.38 -17.85
N VAL A 379 25.43 2.62 -17.39
CA VAL A 379 24.61 2.98 -16.24
C VAL A 379 23.48 3.92 -16.64
N THR A 380 22.35 3.82 -15.95
CA THR A 380 21.24 4.77 -16.11
C THR A 380 21.49 6.00 -15.25
N HIS A 381 21.24 7.19 -15.81
CA HIS A 381 21.42 8.47 -15.14
C HIS A 381 20.18 9.35 -15.18
N ILE A 382 20.11 10.29 -14.24
CA ILE A 382 19.07 11.32 -14.16
C ILE A 382 19.74 12.69 -14.24
N LEU A 383 19.23 13.56 -15.11
CA LEU A 383 19.65 14.97 -15.15
C LEU A 383 18.89 15.75 -14.05
N ARG A 384 19.62 16.28 -13.06
CA ARG A 384 19.07 17.05 -11.93
C ARG A 384 19.01 18.56 -12.18
N SER A 385 19.96 19.07 -12.96
CA SER A 385 20.07 20.48 -13.29
C SER A 385 20.50 20.66 -14.73
N ARG A 386 19.74 21.47 -15.47
CA ARG A 386 19.95 21.82 -16.88
C ARG A 386 20.30 23.30 -17.08
N ASP A 387 19.75 24.18 -16.26
CA ASP A 387 19.91 25.61 -16.42
C ASP A 387 21.28 26.06 -15.92
N ILE A 388 22.02 26.77 -16.77
CA ILE A 388 23.29 27.39 -16.37
C ILE A 388 23.07 28.67 -15.55
N ALA A 389 21.83 29.15 -15.50
CA ALA A 389 21.47 30.37 -14.79
C ALA A 389 21.61 30.16 -13.27
N PRO A 390 22.23 31.10 -12.55
CA PRO A 390 22.46 30.98 -11.12
C PRO A 390 21.14 30.91 -10.35
N ARG A 391 21.08 29.96 -9.43
CA ARG A 391 20.00 29.73 -8.48
C ARG A 391 20.49 30.06 -7.09
N ILE A 392 19.83 31.01 -6.43
CA ILE A 392 20.21 31.51 -5.11
C ILE A 392 19.15 31.09 -4.09
N LEU A 393 19.55 30.41 -3.02
CA LEU A 393 18.68 30.10 -1.89
C LEU A 393 18.97 31.03 -0.73
N PHE A 394 17.95 31.71 -0.22
CA PHE A 394 17.98 32.34 1.10
C PHE A 394 17.42 31.38 2.14
N LEU A 395 18.21 31.09 3.16
CA LEU A 395 17.74 30.46 4.39
C LEU A 395 17.48 31.57 5.41
N ALA A 396 16.26 31.64 5.95
CA ALA A 396 15.84 32.68 6.89
C ALA A 396 15.46 32.06 8.23
N ASP A 397 16.25 32.30 9.28
CA ASP A 397 15.90 31.83 10.63
C ASP A 397 14.65 32.58 11.16
N ASP A 398 13.64 31.83 11.60
CA ASP A 398 12.39 32.32 12.18
C ASP A 398 12.37 32.26 13.73
N SER A 399 13.52 31.94 14.35
CA SER A 399 13.67 31.91 15.79
C SER A 399 13.27 33.25 16.45
N LEU A 400 12.78 33.16 17.69
CA LEU A 400 12.31 34.34 18.40
C LEU A 400 13.44 35.33 18.76
N SER A 401 14.70 34.91 18.67
CA SER A 401 15.90 35.75 18.88
C SER A 401 16.22 36.61 17.66
N MET A 402 15.88 36.17 16.45
CA MET A 402 16.09 36.92 15.22
C MET A 402 15.41 38.30 15.21
N PRO A 403 16.05 39.37 14.70
CA PRO A 403 15.42 40.67 14.45
C PRO A 403 14.16 40.52 13.58
N ARG A 404 13.08 41.24 13.91
CA ARG A 404 11.77 41.12 13.22
C ARG A 404 11.85 41.45 11.74
N GLU A 405 12.81 42.28 11.37
CA GLU A 405 13.09 42.73 10.01
C GLU A 405 13.57 41.58 9.12
N PHE A 406 14.23 40.57 9.69
CA PHE A 406 14.83 39.43 8.98
C PHE A 406 14.27 38.05 9.39
N ARG A 407 13.31 38.01 10.31
CA ARG A 407 12.78 36.78 10.90
C ARG A 407 11.81 36.06 9.96
N GLY A 408 12.21 34.89 9.48
CA GLY A 408 11.44 34.08 8.54
C GLY A 408 11.38 34.66 7.12
N ASP A 409 10.68 33.97 6.24
CA ASP A 409 10.56 34.30 4.81
C ASP A 409 9.61 35.48 4.54
N ASP A 410 8.62 35.70 5.41
CA ASP A 410 7.67 36.81 5.35
C ASP A 410 8.22 38.16 5.87
N ALA A 411 9.47 38.21 6.33
CA ALA A 411 10.05 39.41 6.91
C ALA A 411 10.22 40.54 5.86
N PRO A 412 9.86 41.79 6.19
CA PRO A 412 9.89 42.89 5.21
C PRO A 412 11.26 43.13 4.56
N GLU A 413 12.35 43.02 5.32
CA GLU A 413 13.70 43.24 4.78
C GLU A 413 14.24 42.00 4.06
N MET A 414 13.85 40.79 4.45
CA MET A 414 14.13 39.58 3.66
C MET A 414 13.45 39.65 2.29
N GLN A 415 12.17 40.00 2.21
CA GLN A 415 11.44 40.14 0.94
C GLN A 415 11.95 41.30 0.08
N ARG A 416 12.47 42.38 0.70
CA ARG A 416 13.15 43.45 -0.02
C ARG A 416 14.45 42.93 -0.65
N LEU A 417 15.32 42.34 0.18
CA LEU A 417 16.60 41.79 -0.25
C LEU A 417 16.44 40.73 -1.35
N GLN A 418 15.49 39.81 -1.20
CA GLN A 418 15.16 38.82 -2.22
C GLN A 418 14.87 39.47 -3.58
N ARG A 419 13.96 40.46 -3.61
CA ARG A 419 13.58 41.16 -4.85
C ARG A 419 14.73 41.93 -5.47
N ASP A 420 15.54 42.60 -4.65
CA ASP A 420 16.68 43.38 -5.12
C ASP A 420 17.76 42.46 -5.70
N VAL A 421 18.08 41.35 -5.01
CA VAL A 421 19.01 40.32 -5.50
C VAL A 421 18.48 39.64 -6.76
N GLU A 422 17.19 39.34 -6.85
CA GLU A 422 16.59 38.76 -8.05
C GLU A 422 16.68 39.71 -9.24
N ALA A 423 16.45 41.02 -9.04
CA ALA A 423 16.63 42.02 -10.08
C ALA A 423 18.09 42.15 -10.54
N ILE A 424 19.05 42.12 -9.60
CA ILE A 424 20.49 42.10 -9.90
C ILE A 424 20.82 40.84 -10.71
N ALA A 425 20.39 39.67 -10.25
CA ALA A 425 20.66 38.39 -10.89
C ALA A 425 20.10 38.33 -12.31
N LYS A 426 18.84 38.74 -12.51
CA LYS A 426 18.18 38.79 -13.83
C LYS A 426 18.79 39.79 -14.81
N THR A 427 19.54 40.79 -14.31
CA THR A 427 20.29 41.71 -15.17
C THR A 427 21.52 41.04 -15.79
N VAL A 428 22.15 40.12 -15.05
CA VAL A 428 23.35 39.38 -15.49
C VAL A 428 22.96 38.10 -16.23
N HIS A 429 22.00 37.37 -15.67
CA HIS A 429 21.51 36.07 -16.14
C HIS A 429 19.97 36.11 -16.19
N PRO A 430 19.34 36.28 -17.37
CA PRO A 430 17.91 36.52 -17.49
C PRO A 430 16.99 35.49 -16.80
N ASN A 431 17.45 34.24 -16.71
CA ASN A 431 16.72 33.12 -16.11
C ASN A 431 17.13 32.82 -14.67
N ALA A 432 17.92 33.68 -14.01
CA ALA A 432 18.30 33.48 -12.61
C ALA A 432 17.07 33.50 -11.69
N SER A 433 17.12 32.67 -10.65
CA SER A 433 16.05 32.54 -9.66
C SER A 433 16.56 32.72 -8.23
N VAL A 434 15.70 33.28 -7.39
CA VAL A 434 15.99 33.53 -5.98
C VAL A 434 14.83 33.02 -5.14
N THR A 435 15.09 32.01 -4.32
CA THR A 435 14.11 31.37 -3.44
C THR A 435 14.43 31.73 -1.99
N VAL A 436 13.41 31.91 -1.16
CA VAL A 436 13.58 32.03 0.30
C VAL A 436 12.92 30.83 0.96
N ARG A 437 13.60 30.26 1.95
CA ARG A 437 13.10 29.16 2.78
C ARG A 437 13.24 29.55 4.24
N GLN A 438 12.13 29.44 4.96
CA GLN A 438 12.11 29.58 6.40
C GLN A 438 12.85 28.41 7.08
N THR A 439 13.61 28.71 8.13
CA THR A 439 14.39 27.74 8.91
C THR A 439 14.24 28.02 10.41
N GLY A 440 14.66 27.07 11.25
CA GLY A 440 14.90 27.33 12.67
C GLY A 440 16.40 27.48 12.98
N SER A 441 16.75 27.42 14.27
CA SER A 441 18.13 27.53 14.77
C SER A 441 19.00 26.28 14.56
N THR A 442 18.55 25.29 13.78
CA THR A 442 19.31 24.08 13.41
C THR A 442 20.20 24.36 12.19
N LEU A 443 21.16 25.27 12.34
CA LEU A 443 21.90 25.85 11.22
C LEU A 443 22.70 24.82 10.40
N TRP A 444 23.33 23.84 11.06
CA TRP A 444 24.14 22.83 10.37
C TRP A 444 23.27 21.90 9.52
N THR A 445 22.13 21.50 10.06
CA THR A 445 21.14 20.62 9.44
C THR A 445 20.57 21.26 8.17
N GLU A 446 20.21 22.54 8.22
CA GLU A 446 19.67 23.27 7.08
C GLU A 446 20.71 23.51 5.97
N LEU A 447 21.97 23.74 6.34
CA LEU A 447 23.06 23.79 5.35
C LEU A 447 23.32 22.43 4.70
N LEU A 448 23.24 21.32 5.45
CA LEU A 448 23.38 19.98 4.91
C LEU A 448 22.25 19.62 3.94
N LYS A 449 21.02 20.07 4.21
CA LYS A 449 19.88 19.95 3.28
C LYS A 449 20.15 20.75 2.01
N ALA A 450 20.52 22.02 2.15
CA ALA A 450 20.80 22.89 1.01
C ALA A 450 21.99 22.40 0.16
N ALA A 451 22.95 21.68 0.74
CA ALA A 451 24.10 21.12 0.03
C ALA A 451 23.76 20.01 -0.97
N ASP A 452 22.60 19.38 -0.85
CA ASP A 452 22.12 18.39 -1.82
C ASP A 452 21.25 19.00 -2.94
N GLU A 453 20.88 20.27 -2.82
CA GLU A 453 20.03 20.96 -3.77
C GLU A 453 20.86 21.68 -4.85
N PRO A 454 20.30 21.85 -6.06
CA PRO A 454 21.01 22.44 -7.21
C PRO A 454 21.07 23.97 -7.14
N TYR A 455 21.45 24.53 -5.99
CA TYR A 455 21.74 25.97 -5.85
C TYR A 455 23.20 26.26 -6.18
N ASN A 456 23.46 27.47 -6.66
CA ASN A 456 24.80 27.97 -6.93
C ASN A 456 25.35 28.74 -5.73
N LEU A 457 24.47 29.37 -4.96
CA LEU A 457 24.79 30.17 -3.79
C LEU A 457 23.68 30.00 -2.75
N VAL A 458 24.08 29.74 -1.51
CA VAL A 458 23.19 29.81 -0.34
C VAL A 458 23.51 31.09 0.42
N VAL A 459 22.48 31.80 0.88
CA VAL A 459 22.60 32.98 1.74
C VAL A 459 21.83 32.69 3.02
N TYR A 460 22.53 32.54 4.14
CA TYR A 460 21.87 32.19 5.41
C TYR A 460 21.78 33.42 6.32
N ALA A 461 20.56 33.96 6.48
CA ALA A 461 20.23 34.96 7.48
C ALA A 461 20.08 34.33 8.87
N THR A 462 21.00 34.66 9.79
CA THR A 462 20.98 34.13 11.16
C THR A 462 21.63 35.10 12.16
N ASP A 463 21.22 35.04 13.42
CA ASP A 463 21.82 35.72 14.57
C ASP A 463 22.94 34.88 15.23
N GLY A 464 23.20 33.67 14.72
CA GLY A 464 24.25 32.77 15.19
C GLY A 464 23.84 31.91 16.39
N ASP A 465 22.55 31.84 16.73
CA ASP A 465 22.04 30.85 17.69
C ASP A 465 21.97 29.47 17.04
N VAL A 466 22.67 28.49 17.61
CA VAL A 466 22.81 27.13 17.05
C VAL A 466 22.28 26.11 18.03
N THR A 467 21.24 25.37 17.62
CA THR A 467 20.59 24.34 18.45
C THR A 467 20.97 22.91 18.08
N ASP A 468 21.65 22.71 16.94
CA ASP A 468 22.10 21.41 16.48
C ASP A 468 23.61 21.19 16.62
N ALA A 469 24.02 19.91 16.58
CA ALA A 469 25.41 19.53 16.70
C ALA A 469 26.16 19.75 15.38
N LYS A 470 27.44 20.13 15.50
CA LYS A 470 28.34 20.18 14.35
C LYS A 470 28.42 18.79 13.69
N PRO A 471 28.34 18.68 12.34
CA PRO A 471 28.44 17.41 11.63
C PRO A 471 29.79 16.72 11.84
N ASP A 472 29.82 15.41 11.59
CA ASP A 472 31.05 14.64 11.48
C ASP A 472 31.84 14.97 10.20
N GLU A 473 33.00 14.35 9.99
CA GLU A 473 33.85 14.67 8.83
C GLU A 473 33.19 14.34 7.49
N GLY A 474 32.29 13.34 7.44
CA GLY A 474 31.50 13.02 6.26
C GLY A 474 30.53 14.14 5.91
N GLY A 475 29.79 14.65 6.90
CA GLY A 475 28.94 15.83 6.75
C GLY A 475 29.72 17.09 6.39
N LEU A 476 30.90 17.30 6.99
CA LEU A 476 31.76 18.43 6.64
C LEU A 476 32.31 18.33 5.20
N ALA A 477 32.67 17.14 4.74
CA ALA A 477 33.08 16.92 3.36
C ALA A 477 31.94 17.23 2.38
N LYS A 478 30.71 16.86 2.72
CA LYS A 478 29.50 17.19 1.95
C LYS A 478 29.27 18.70 1.85
N LEU A 479 29.39 19.44 2.95
CA LEU A 479 29.27 20.90 2.94
C LEU A 479 30.37 21.57 2.08
N ARG A 480 31.59 21.05 2.08
CA ARG A 480 32.68 21.55 1.21
C ARG A 480 32.43 21.29 -0.27
N ALA A 481 31.73 20.20 -0.60
CA ALA A 481 31.36 19.83 -1.96
C ALA A 481 30.09 20.54 -2.45
N GLY A 482 29.26 21.06 -1.53
CA GLY A 482 28.03 21.78 -1.81
C GLY A 482 28.22 23.23 -2.30
N PRO A 483 27.13 24.00 -2.41
CA PRO A 483 27.16 25.38 -2.84
C PRO A 483 27.89 26.26 -1.83
N ARG A 484 28.54 27.29 -2.36
CA ARG A 484 29.16 28.32 -1.55
C ARG A 484 28.09 29.00 -0.69
N THR A 485 28.39 29.24 0.59
CA THR A 485 27.43 29.90 1.48
C THR A 485 27.89 31.29 1.93
N LEU A 486 27.02 32.28 1.77
CA LEU A 486 27.15 33.61 2.36
C LEU A 486 26.40 33.63 3.70
N ILE A 487 27.13 33.65 4.80
CA ILE A 487 26.54 33.73 6.13
C ILE A 487 26.26 35.21 6.44
N MET A 488 24.98 35.55 6.57
CA MET A 488 24.51 36.91 6.84
C MET A 488 24.22 37.05 8.34
N ASP A 489 25.16 37.69 9.04
CA ASP A 489 25.04 38.06 10.46
C ASP A 489 24.11 39.29 10.57
N VAL A 490 22.86 39.05 10.95
CA VAL A 490 21.81 40.09 10.98
C VAL A 490 21.92 41.03 12.19
N ASP A 491 22.68 40.64 13.22
CA ASP A 491 22.89 41.43 14.45
C ASP A 491 24.17 42.30 14.40
N GLY A 492 25.01 42.09 13.39
CA GLY A 492 26.27 42.82 13.23
C GLY A 492 27.31 42.48 14.29
N GLU A 493 27.26 41.27 14.85
CA GLU A 493 28.21 40.80 15.86
C GLU A 493 29.64 40.62 15.32
N LEU A 494 29.85 40.27 14.04
CA LEU A 494 31.20 40.19 13.47
C LEU A 494 31.93 41.54 13.52
N ILE A 495 31.20 42.65 13.44
CA ILE A 495 31.76 44.01 13.53
C ILE A 495 31.82 44.48 14.98
N SER A 496 30.73 44.31 15.73
CA SER A 496 30.60 44.88 17.08
C SER A 496 31.34 44.07 18.15
N ARG A 497 31.54 42.75 17.94
CA ARG A 497 32.15 41.80 18.88
C ARG A 497 32.97 40.69 18.20
N PRO A 498 34.02 41.02 17.42
CA PRO A 498 34.74 40.08 16.55
C PRO A 498 35.40 38.86 17.24
N ASN A 499 35.48 38.83 18.58
CA ASN A 499 36.04 37.72 19.36
C ASN A 499 34.98 36.95 20.17
N ALA A 500 33.69 37.19 19.94
CA ALA A 500 32.62 36.44 20.58
C ALA A 500 32.53 35.01 20.00
N SER A 501 31.97 34.08 20.77
CA SER A 501 31.75 32.70 20.31
C SER A 501 30.81 32.61 19.10
N THR A 502 29.83 33.50 19.03
CA THR A 502 28.94 33.73 17.88
C THR A 502 29.72 34.25 16.67
N SER A 503 30.63 35.22 16.80
CA SER A 503 31.50 35.60 15.68
C SER A 503 32.37 34.46 15.17
N ALA A 504 32.75 33.51 16.03
CA ALA A 504 33.45 32.30 15.61
C ALA A 504 32.52 31.35 14.81
N ILE A 505 31.23 31.22 15.18
CA ILE A 505 30.30 30.32 14.49
C ILE A 505 30.01 30.77 13.05
N PHE A 506 29.84 32.08 12.81
CA PHE A 506 29.61 32.59 11.46
C PHE A 506 30.79 32.32 10.53
N ASN A 507 32.02 32.53 11.02
CA ASN A 507 33.22 32.23 10.26
C ASN A 507 33.38 30.71 10.06
N GLU A 508 33.04 29.89 11.06
CA GLU A 508 33.11 28.44 10.95
C GLU A 508 32.14 27.88 9.90
N LEU A 509 30.88 28.34 9.90
CA LEU A 509 29.88 27.97 8.89
C LEU A 509 30.32 28.40 7.48
N ALA A 510 30.87 29.61 7.37
CA ALA A 510 31.39 30.13 6.11
C ALA A 510 32.61 29.33 5.62
N ASP A 511 33.59 29.07 6.48
CA ASP A 511 34.84 28.39 6.11
C ASP A 511 34.56 26.95 5.63
N VAL A 512 33.65 26.22 6.27
CA VAL A 512 33.30 24.84 5.90
C VAL A 512 32.60 24.77 4.54
N THR A 513 31.86 25.79 4.15
CA THR A 513 31.11 25.86 2.88
C THR A 513 31.89 26.58 1.78
N ASN A 514 33.21 26.77 1.95
CA ASN A 514 34.07 27.61 1.09
C ASN A 514 33.53 29.04 0.90
N GLY A 515 32.72 29.49 1.82
CA GLY A 515 31.89 30.68 1.79
C GLY A 515 32.57 31.95 2.28
N GLN A 516 31.75 32.86 2.80
CA GLN A 516 32.19 34.04 3.54
C GLN A 516 31.07 34.52 4.47
N ALA A 517 31.45 35.16 5.58
CA ALA A 517 30.50 35.76 6.51
C ALA A 517 30.48 37.29 6.37
N VAL A 518 29.30 37.90 6.40
CA VAL A 518 29.08 39.35 6.24
C VAL A 518 28.05 39.81 7.26
N SER A 519 28.33 40.91 7.96
CA SER A 519 27.37 41.57 8.86
C SER A 519 26.45 42.53 8.12
N VAL A 520 25.18 42.53 8.52
CA VAL A 520 24.23 43.62 8.26
C VAL A 520 24.30 44.61 9.43
N VAL A 521 24.38 45.90 9.14
CA VAL A 521 24.42 46.96 10.16
C VAL A 521 23.21 47.85 10.01
N GLU A 522 22.36 47.94 11.04
CA GLU A 522 21.14 48.77 11.03
C GLU A 522 20.21 48.47 9.84
N GLY A 523 20.16 47.21 9.36
CA GLY A 523 19.33 46.79 8.22
C GLY A 523 19.90 47.13 6.83
N ASP A 524 21.14 47.61 6.74
CA ASP A 524 21.83 47.86 5.47
C ASP A 524 22.40 46.56 4.86
N THR A 525 21.80 46.14 3.75
CA THR A 525 22.14 44.92 3.00
C THR A 525 23.11 45.15 1.84
N SER A 526 23.61 46.38 1.65
CA SER A 526 24.42 46.76 0.49
C SER A 526 25.68 45.89 0.30
N GLU A 527 26.30 45.46 1.39
CA GLU A 527 27.49 44.59 1.33
C GLU A 527 27.14 43.16 0.91
N VAL A 528 25.99 42.65 1.35
CA VAL A 528 25.45 41.34 0.95
C VAL A 528 25.15 41.36 -0.54
N GLU A 529 24.45 42.38 -1.03
CA GLU A 529 24.15 42.58 -2.45
C GLU A 529 25.42 42.68 -3.30
N ARG A 530 26.44 43.42 -2.82
CA ARG A 530 27.73 43.57 -3.52
C ARG A 530 28.46 42.24 -3.68
N VAL A 531 28.44 41.40 -2.64
CA VAL A 531 29.06 40.07 -2.67
C VAL A 531 28.33 39.17 -3.67
N ILE A 532 26.99 39.15 -3.62
CA ILE A 532 26.17 38.36 -4.54
C ILE A 532 26.41 38.83 -5.98
N GLN A 533 26.47 40.14 -6.23
CA GLN A 533 26.77 40.67 -7.55
C GLN A 533 28.16 40.26 -8.06
N ALA A 534 29.17 40.24 -7.19
CA ALA A 534 30.51 39.78 -7.56
C ALA A 534 30.53 38.28 -7.91
N PHE A 535 29.78 37.46 -7.15
CA PHE A 535 29.58 36.05 -7.45
C PHE A 535 28.93 35.86 -8.83
N LEU A 536 27.79 36.53 -9.09
CA LEU A 536 27.04 36.44 -10.34
C LEU A 536 27.84 36.77 -11.61
N MET A 537 28.88 37.60 -11.48
CA MET A 537 29.76 38.02 -12.57
C MET A 537 30.96 37.09 -12.80
N SER A 538 31.13 36.07 -11.96
CA SER A 538 32.21 35.10 -12.07
C SER A 538 31.78 33.85 -12.85
N ASP A 539 32.74 33.11 -13.41
CA ASP A 539 32.47 31.82 -14.04
C ASP A 539 31.92 30.78 -13.03
N GLU A 540 32.12 31.00 -11.72
CA GLU A 540 31.58 30.16 -10.63
C GLU A 540 30.04 30.27 -10.50
N ALA A 541 29.43 31.33 -11.06
CA ALA A 541 27.97 31.47 -11.07
C ALA A 541 27.28 30.61 -12.13
N LEU A 542 28.03 30.09 -13.11
CA LEU A 542 27.47 29.21 -14.14
C LEU A 542 27.29 27.80 -13.56
N ALA A 543 26.06 27.33 -13.48
CA ALA A 543 25.79 26.00 -12.97
C ALA A 543 26.32 24.91 -13.93
N PRO A 544 27.03 23.88 -13.44
CA PRO A 544 27.25 22.68 -14.23
C PRO A 544 25.93 21.97 -14.52
N TYR A 545 25.92 21.18 -15.59
CA TYR A 545 24.94 20.10 -15.70
C TYR A 545 25.24 19.08 -14.61
N GLN A 546 24.22 18.74 -13.83
CA GLN A 546 24.36 17.78 -12.74
C GLN A 546 23.61 16.51 -13.09
N LEU A 547 24.33 15.41 -13.25
CA LEU A 547 23.77 14.09 -13.44
C LEU A 547 23.95 13.26 -12.16
N THR A 548 23.00 12.40 -11.88
CA THR A 548 23.11 11.40 -10.81
C THR A 548 22.94 10.00 -11.39
N TYR A 549 23.77 9.06 -10.95
CA TYR A 549 23.68 7.65 -11.33
C TYR A 549 24.10 6.77 -10.15
N ARG A 550 23.89 5.46 -10.24
CA ARG A 550 24.38 4.50 -9.23
C ARG A 550 25.53 3.66 -9.78
N ALA A 551 26.65 3.64 -9.07
CA ALA A 551 27.80 2.80 -9.41
C ALA A 551 27.47 1.31 -9.29
N ALA A 552 28.06 0.49 -10.17
CA ALA A 552 27.80 -0.95 -10.27
C ALA A 552 28.39 -1.81 -9.12
N GLY A 553 29.05 -1.18 -8.14
CA GLY A 553 29.77 -1.85 -7.06
C GLY A 553 31.23 -1.39 -6.98
N GLY A 554 32.01 -1.94 -6.05
CA GLY A 554 33.39 -1.52 -5.80
C GLY A 554 33.81 -1.69 -4.34
N GLU A 555 35.06 -2.07 -4.11
CA GLU A 555 35.61 -2.19 -2.75
C GLU A 555 36.16 -0.84 -2.28
N ALA A 556 36.05 -0.56 -0.97
CA ALA A 556 36.59 0.68 -0.43
C ALA A 556 38.09 0.83 -0.72
N GLY A 557 38.50 2.00 -1.19
CA GLY A 557 39.87 2.29 -1.63
C GLY A 557 40.19 1.90 -3.08
N GLU A 558 39.26 1.30 -3.82
CA GLU A 558 39.39 1.06 -5.26
C GLU A 558 39.24 2.37 -6.04
N THR A 559 40.11 2.60 -7.03
CA THR A 559 39.97 3.71 -8.00
C THR A 559 39.23 3.20 -9.23
N ARG A 560 38.20 3.92 -9.64
CA ARG A 560 37.34 3.58 -10.77
C ARG A 560 37.18 4.79 -11.69
N THR A 561 36.92 4.54 -12.96
CA THR A 561 36.76 5.56 -14.00
C THR A 561 35.31 5.62 -14.48
N VAL A 562 34.81 6.84 -14.67
CA VAL A 562 33.51 7.12 -15.30
C VAL A 562 33.76 7.81 -16.63
N ASP A 563 33.18 7.28 -17.69
CA ASP A 563 33.19 7.90 -19.01
C ASP A 563 31.83 8.53 -19.30
N LEU A 564 31.85 9.76 -19.82
CA LEU A 564 30.69 10.48 -20.31
C LEU A 564 30.84 10.74 -21.80
N ALA A 565 29.82 10.35 -22.56
CA ALA A 565 29.71 10.65 -23.99
C ALA A 565 28.62 11.68 -24.29
N LEU A 566 28.97 12.66 -25.12
CA LEU A 566 28.14 13.73 -25.68
C LEU A 566 28.33 13.75 -27.21
N ASP A 567 27.43 13.09 -27.94
CA ASP A 567 27.57 12.83 -29.39
C ASP A 567 28.93 12.18 -29.74
N GLN A 568 29.85 12.91 -30.41
CA GLN A 568 31.20 12.40 -30.75
C GLN A 568 32.28 12.74 -29.72
N LEU A 569 31.93 13.50 -28.68
CA LEU A 569 32.85 13.88 -27.62
C LEU A 569 32.77 12.85 -26.48
N ALA A 570 33.92 12.46 -25.95
CA ALA A 570 34.03 11.69 -24.72
C ALA A 570 34.86 12.49 -23.70
N SER A 571 34.47 12.42 -22.43
CA SER A 571 35.19 12.94 -21.28
C SER A 571 35.23 11.85 -20.21
N ASP A 572 36.27 11.84 -19.38
CA ASP A 572 36.46 10.86 -18.33
C ASP A 572 36.90 11.52 -17.02
N ALA A 573 36.58 10.87 -15.91
CA ALA A 573 37.05 11.25 -14.59
C ALA A 573 37.14 10.04 -13.67
N ASP A 574 38.18 10.04 -12.83
CA ASP A 574 38.41 9.00 -11.83
C ASP A 574 37.78 9.38 -10.49
N TYR A 575 37.29 8.37 -9.76
CA TYR A 575 36.87 8.49 -8.37
C TYR A 575 37.46 7.37 -7.51
N LEU A 576 37.60 7.65 -6.22
CA LEU A 576 37.98 6.67 -5.21
C LEU A 576 36.70 6.19 -4.50
N VAL A 577 36.48 4.88 -4.42
CA VAL A 577 35.38 4.32 -3.63
C VAL A 577 35.65 4.62 -2.14
N PRO A 578 34.80 5.42 -1.47
CA PRO A 578 35.05 5.81 -0.09
C PRO A 578 34.79 4.65 0.89
N ASP A 579 35.50 4.69 2.02
CA ASP A 579 35.18 3.89 3.19
C ASP A 579 33.74 4.15 3.65
N VAL A 580 33.07 3.14 4.19
CA VAL A 580 31.64 3.23 4.59
C VAL A 580 31.40 4.38 5.57
N GLU A 581 32.32 4.61 6.50
CA GLU A 581 32.26 5.69 7.51
C GLU A 581 32.42 7.10 6.92
N MET A 582 32.95 7.22 5.70
CA MET A 582 33.14 8.51 5.01
C MET A 582 32.00 8.83 4.04
N ARG A 583 31.03 7.93 3.89
CA ARG A 583 29.88 8.14 2.99
C ARG A 583 28.87 9.05 3.68
N GLY A 584 28.56 10.17 3.07
CA GLY A 584 27.44 11.02 3.47
C GLY A 584 26.10 10.34 3.20
N GLN A 585 25.08 10.69 3.99
CA GLN A 585 23.70 10.29 3.70
C GLN A 585 23.13 11.21 2.61
N MET A 586 22.69 10.62 1.50
CA MET A 586 21.90 11.31 0.48
C MET A 586 20.44 11.34 0.90
N ARG A 587 19.68 12.32 0.41
CA ARG A 587 18.22 12.25 0.38
C ARG A 587 17.77 10.90 -0.22
N LYS A 588 16.86 10.22 0.46
CA LYS A 588 16.28 8.94 0.05
C LYS A 588 14.79 8.92 0.34
N LEU A 589 14.05 8.20 -0.49
CA LEU A 589 12.70 7.78 -0.14
C LEU A 589 12.80 6.71 0.96
N VAL A 590 12.26 7.01 2.14
CA VAL A 590 12.40 6.12 3.32
C VAL A 590 11.10 5.44 3.70
N ALA A 591 9.95 6.03 3.39
CA ALA A 591 8.64 5.42 3.62
C ALA A 591 7.60 5.90 2.61
N VAL A 592 6.59 5.08 2.36
CA VAL A 592 5.34 5.49 1.73
C VAL A 592 4.23 5.28 2.75
N ASN A 593 3.50 6.35 3.07
CA ASN A 593 2.34 6.29 3.94
C ASN A 593 1.07 6.21 3.09
N LEU A 594 0.09 5.48 3.62
CA LEU A 594 -1.26 5.34 3.10
C LEU A 594 -2.21 6.00 4.08
N THR A 595 -3.02 6.93 3.60
CA THR A 595 -4.13 7.52 4.34
C THR A 595 -5.44 7.10 3.68
N VAL A 596 -6.36 6.57 4.49
CA VAL A 596 -7.71 6.17 4.04
C VAL A 596 -8.73 6.90 4.88
N ALA A 597 -9.61 7.66 4.22
CA ALA A 597 -10.73 8.34 4.84
C ALA A 597 -12.05 7.77 4.32
N VAL A 598 -12.97 7.48 5.24
CA VAL A 598 -14.35 7.04 4.94
C VAL A 598 -15.31 7.88 5.77
N GLY A 599 -16.08 8.73 5.09
CA GLY A 599 -16.94 9.73 5.72
C GLY A 599 -16.13 10.67 6.62
N GLY A 600 -16.40 10.66 7.92
CA GLY A 600 -15.71 11.49 8.90
C GLY A 600 -14.56 10.81 9.65
N ASN A 601 -14.24 9.54 9.34
CA ASN A 601 -13.13 8.81 9.98
C ASN A 601 -11.95 8.70 9.02
N GLU A 602 -10.74 8.81 9.54
CA GLU A 602 -9.49 8.73 8.78
C GLU A 602 -8.48 7.86 9.53
N VAL A 603 -7.65 7.16 8.78
CA VAL A 603 -6.54 6.38 9.32
C VAL A 603 -5.31 6.53 8.43
N THR A 604 -4.15 6.75 9.04
CA THR A 604 -2.86 6.77 8.36
C THR A 604 -1.99 5.60 8.81
N ARG A 605 -1.31 4.97 7.85
CA ARG A 605 -0.41 3.82 8.05
C ARG A 605 0.85 3.99 7.23
N VAL A 606 1.98 3.49 7.73
CA VAL A 606 3.14 3.23 6.87
C VAL A 606 2.80 2.03 5.97
N LEU A 607 2.58 2.26 4.68
CA LEU A 607 2.29 1.21 3.70
C LEU A 607 3.52 0.32 3.46
N PHE A 608 4.72 0.89 3.55
CA PHE A 608 6.00 0.19 3.65
C PHE A 608 7.15 1.18 3.87
N GLY A 609 8.30 0.65 4.29
CA GLY A 609 9.51 1.41 4.60
C GLY A 609 9.68 1.67 6.10
N HIS A 610 10.41 2.72 6.41
CA HIS A 610 10.77 3.12 7.77
C HIS A 610 9.53 3.51 8.59
N SER A 611 9.49 3.12 9.86
CA SER A 611 8.31 3.28 10.73
C SER A 611 8.07 4.71 11.24
N GLY A 612 9.01 5.63 11.00
CA GLY A 612 9.04 6.98 11.56
C GLY A 612 9.61 7.07 12.97
N TYR A 613 10.14 5.97 13.51
CA TYR A 613 10.80 5.92 14.81
C TYR A 613 12.18 5.27 14.69
N GLY A 614 13.19 5.93 15.28
CA GLY A 614 14.59 5.49 15.25
C GLY A 614 15.32 5.85 13.96
N ASP A 615 16.53 5.33 13.81
CA ASP A 615 17.35 5.57 12.61
C ASP A 615 16.85 4.77 11.40
N VAL A 616 16.98 5.36 10.21
CA VAL A 616 16.70 4.64 8.95
C VAL A 616 17.80 3.62 8.68
N THR A 617 17.39 2.37 8.49
CA THR A 617 18.31 1.26 8.24
C THR A 617 18.36 0.87 6.76
N GLU A 618 19.42 0.17 6.34
CA GLU A 618 19.50 -0.40 4.98
C GLU A 618 18.40 -1.45 4.76
N GLU A 619 17.97 -2.14 5.81
CA GLU A 619 16.85 -3.08 5.77
C GLU A 619 15.54 -2.37 5.44
N ASP A 620 15.28 -1.19 6.02
CA ASP A 620 14.11 -0.37 5.69
C ASP A 620 14.07 -0.02 4.20
N LEU A 621 15.22 0.41 3.65
CA LEU A 621 15.34 0.78 2.23
C LEU A 621 15.17 -0.43 1.30
N ASN A 622 15.73 -1.59 1.66
CA ASN A 622 15.59 -2.83 0.90
C ASN A 622 14.15 -3.38 0.94
N SER A 623 13.48 -3.23 2.08
CA SER A 623 12.07 -3.59 2.25
C SER A 623 11.16 -2.67 1.44
N LEU A 624 11.40 -1.35 1.50
CA LEU A 624 10.70 -0.33 0.70
C LEU A 624 10.82 -0.62 -0.79
N HIS A 625 12.03 -0.91 -1.28
CA HIS A 625 12.24 -1.20 -2.69
C HIS A 625 11.48 -2.46 -3.12
N GLY A 626 11.50 -3.53 -2.33
CA GLY A 626 10.74 -4.74 -2.63
C GLY A 626 9.23 -4.51 -2.60
N ALA A 627 8.76 -3.67 -1.69
CA ALA A 627 7.35 -3.29 -1.57
C ALA A 627 6.84 -2.45 -2.75
N MET A 628 7.67 -1.59 -3.36
CA MET A 628 7.31 -0.92 -4.62
C MET A 628 6.95 -1.91 -5.75
N LEU A 629 7.53 -3.11 -5.71
CA LEU A 629 7.23 -4.19 -6.66
C LEU A 629 6.18 -5.19 -6.12
N GLY A 630 5.64 -4.91 -4.94
CA GLY A 630 4.72 -5.75 -4.20
C GLY A 630 3.26 -5.65 -4.67
N SER A 631 2.40 -6.38 -3.97
CA SER A 631 0.96 -6.32 -4.12
C SER A 631 0.34 -5.65 -2.90
N HIS A 632 -0.38 -4.55 -3.11
CA HIS A 632 -1.13 -3.85 -2.07
C HIS A 632 -2.58 -3.71 -2.53
N ILE A 633 -3.51 -4.20 -1.73
CA ILE A 633 -4.93 -4.26 -2.08
C ILE A 633 -5.75 -3.80 -0.87
N LEU A 634 -6.48 -2.71 -1.02
CA LEU A 634 -7.56 -2.35 -0.12
C LEU A 634 -8.84 -3.01 -0.61
N ALA A 635 -9.63 -3.56 0.30
CA ALA A 635 -11.00 -3.96 0.03
C ALA A 635 -11.95 -3.16 0.89
N PHE A 636 -13.06 -2.74 0.30
CA PHE A 636 -14.12 -2.02 0.98
C PHE A 636 -15.38 -2.87 0.94
N GLU A 637 -16.04 -3.05 2.08
CA GLU A 637 -17.39 -3.61 2.16
C GLU A 637 -18.26 -2.65 2.95
N GLY A 638 -19.53 -2.53 2.56
CA GLY A 638 -20.54 -1.94 3.44
C GLY A 638 -20.84 -2.95 4.55
N PRO A 639 -22.03 -3.55 4.57
CA PRO A 639 -22.26 -4.72 5.37
C PRO A 639 -21.56 -5.95 4.82
N SER A 640 -21.06 -6.79 5.72
CA SER A 640 -20.29 -7.98 5.34
C SER A 640 -21.11 -8.89 4.42
N PRO A 641 -20.60 -9.26 3.22
CA PRO A 641 -21.31 -10.14 2.30
C PRO A 641 -21.45 -11.57 2.84
N SER A 642 -22.35 -12.33 2.22
CA SER A 642 -22.52 -13.75 2.50
C SER A 642 -21.32 -14.59 2.04
N LEU A 643 -21.22 -15.81 2.57
CA LEU A 643 -20.13 -16.72 2.21
C LEU A 643 -20.17 -17.09 0.73
N SER A 644 -21.35 -17.32 0.15
CA SER A 644 -21.45 -17.66 -1.27
C SER A 644 -21.03 -16.51 -2.18
N THR A 645 -21.33 -15.25 -1.81
CA THR A 645 -20.87 -14.06 -2.54
C THR A 645 -19.35 -13.96 -2.53
N LEU A 646 -18.71 -14.07 -1.37
CA LEU A 646 -17.24 -14.03 -1.27
C LEU A 646 -16.56 -15.18 -2.01
N LEU A 647 -17.12 -16.39 -1.94
CA LEU A 647 -16.59 -17.54 -2.69
C LEU A 647 -16.76 -17.34 -4.20
N ASP A 648 -17.83 -16.69 -4.67
CA ASP A 648 -17.99 -16.35 -6.08
C ASP A 648 -16.92 -15.35 -6.54
N ASP A 649 -16.59 -14.35 -5.72
CA ASP A 649 -15.52 -13.39 -6.02
C ASP A 649 -14.14 -14.06 -6.10
N VAL A 650 -13.81 -14.92 -5.12
CA VAL A 650 -12.54 -15.67 -5.12
C VAL A 650 -12.45 -16.54 -6.38
N LEU A 651 -13.53 -17.24 -6.74
CA LEU A 651 -13.57 -18.04 -7.96
C LEU A 651 -13.46 -17.17 -9.22
N THR A 652 -14.11 -16.02 -9.25
CA THR A 652 -14.05 -15.07 -10.38
C THR A 652 -12.64 -14.56 -10.59
N ALA A 653 -11.95 -14.13 -9.52
CA ALA A 653 -10.55 -13.72 -9.57
C ALA A 653 -9.62 -14.88 -10.03
N LYS A 654 -9.87 -16.12 -9.59
CA LYS A 654 -9.09 -17.27 -10.08
C LYS A 654 -9.34 -17.57 -11.55
N LEU A 655 -10.58 -17.43 -12.02
CA LEU A 655 -10.96 -17.66 -13.42
C LEU A 655 -10.40 -16.59 -14.37
N SER A 656 -10.09 -15.38 -13.89
CA SER A 656 -9.50 -14.34 -14.75
C SER A 656 -8.14 -14.74 -15.35
N ILE A 657 -7.45 -15.73 -14.77
CA ILE A 657 -6.16 -16.23 -15.24
C ILE A 657 -6.33 -17.26 -16.38
N GLU A 658 -7.53 -17.79 -16.62
CA GLU A 658 -7.77 -18.87 -17.60
C GLU A 658 -7.25 -18.53 -19.01
N ASP A 659 -7.45 -17.28 -19.43
CA ASP A 659 -7.00 -16.79 -20.73
C ASP A 659 -5.48 -16.72 -20.85
N LEU A 660 -4.79 -16.41 -19.75
CA LEU A 660 -3.33 -16.42 -19.67
C LEU A 660 -2.80 -17.87 -19.65
N ASP A 661 -3.40 -18.74 -18.85
CA ASP A 661 -3.04 -20.16 -18.77
C ASP A 661 -3.17 -20.85 -20.14
N ARG A 662 -4.29 -20.63 -20.84
CA ARG A 662 -4.52 -21.14 -22.19
C ARG A 662 -3.47 -20.64 -23.19
N ALA A 663 -3.11 -19.36 -23.13
CA ALA A 663 -2.07 -18.78 -23.98
C ALA A 663 -0.68 -19.39 -23.71
N THR A 664 -0.38 -19.80 -22.48
CA THR A 664 0.89 -20.48 -22.14
C THR A 664 0.94 -21.96 -22.52
N ALA A 665 -0.22 -22.61 -22.67
CA ALA A 665 -0.33 -24.03 -23.00
C ALA A 665 -0.23 -24.34 -24.51
N GLU A 666 -0.53 -23.36 -25.37
CA GLU A 666 -0.31 -23.46 -26.82
C GLU A 666 1.19 -23.24 -27.13
N GLU A 667 1.80 -24.02 -28.05
CA GLU A 667 3.26 -23.90 -28.35
C GLU A 667 3.64 -22.43 -28.59
N PRO A 668 4.59 -21.86 -27.82
CA PRO A 668 4.81 -20.42 -27.76
C PRO A 668 5.57 -19.96 -29.01
N ALA A 669 4.83 -19.67 -30.09
CA ALA A 669 5.39 -19.02 -31.26
C ALA A 669 5.34 -17.49 -31.15
N ASP A 670 4.54 -16.92 -30.23
CA ASP A 670 4.32 -15.48 -30.15
C ASP A 670 4.40 -14.93 -28.71
N VAL A 671 5.60 -14.48 -28.33
CA VAL A 671 5.85 -13.76 -27.07
C VAL A 671 4.99 -12.50 -26.96
N ASN A 672 4.67 -11.84 -28.09
CA ASN A 672 3.83 -10.64 -28.07
C ASN A 672 2.39 -10.99 -27.66
N GLY A 673 1.87 -12.14 -28.11
CA GLY A 673 0.54 -12.62 -27.69
C GLY A 673 0.45 -12.89 -26.18
N LEU A 674 1.55 -13.31 -25.54
CA LEU A 674 1.64 -13.46 -24.08
C LEU A 674 1.71 -12.09 -23.39
N VAL A 675 2.52 -11.17 -23.91
CA VAL A 675 2.63 -9.78 -23.40
C VAL A 675 1.28 -9.08 -23.48
N ASP A 676 0.57 -9.15 -24.60
CA ASP A 676 -0.77 -8.58 -24.79
C ASP A 676 -1.79 -9.09 -23.76
N LYS A 677 -1.64 -10.36 -23.33
CA LYS A 677 -2.49 -10.95 -22.28
C LYS A 677 -2.08 -10.51 -20.89
N LEU A 678 -0.79 -10.34 -20.62
CA LEU A 678 -0.28 -9.80 -19.36
C LEU A 678 -0.66 -8.32 -19.18
N GLU A 679 -0.60 -7.53 -20.25
CA GLU A 679 -0.96 -6.10 -20.26
C GLU A 679 -2.45 -5.85 -20.01
N LYS A 680 -3.32 -6.81 -20.37
CA LYS A 680 -4.75 -6.77 -19.99
C LYS A 680 -4.95 -6.88 -18.48
N GLY A 681 -3.97 -7.45 -17.77
CA GLY A 681 -4.01 -7.68 -16.34
C GLY A 681 -4.86 -8.89 -15.95
N VAL A 682 -4.73 -9.26 -14.68
CA VAL A 682 -5.54 -10.32 -14.04
C VAL A 682 -6.12 -9.79 -12.74
N ASP A 683 -7.30 -10.26 -12.41
CA ASP A 683 -7.94 -9.96 -11.15
C ASP A 683 -7.28 -10.76 -10.03
N VAL A 684 -7.16 -10.13 -8.85
CA VAL A 684 -6.53 -10.75 -7.69
C VAL A 684 -7.39 -10.51 -6.46
N LEU A 685 -7.73 -11.60 -5.77
CA LEU A 685 -8.33 -11.59 -4.45
C LEU A 685 -7.61 -12.63 -3.58
N PRO A 686 -6.70 -12.21 -2.69
CA PRO A 686 -6.04 -13.11 -1.73
C PRO A 686 -7.05 -13.77 -0.80
N GLY A 687 -6.82 -15.04 -0.44
CA GLY A 687 -7.73 -15.76 0.46
C GLY A 687 -7.72 -15.18 1.87
N GLU A 688 -6.57 -14.67 2.30
CA GLU A 688 -6.38 -13.89 3.52
C GLU A 688 -7.31 -12.68 3.53
N LEU A 689 -7.30 -11.87 2.46
CA LEU A 689 -8.16 -10.70 2.34
C LEU A 689 -9.64 -11.08 2.39
N ALA A 690 -10.06 -12.10 1.61
CA ALA A 690 -11.43 -12.57 1.58
C ALA A 690 -11.93 -13.04 2.97
N THR A 691 -11.06 -13.61 3.79
CA THR A 691 -11.39 -14.08 5.15
C THR A 691 -11.83 -12.92 6.05
N PHE A 692 -11.17 -11.77 5.99
CA PHE A 692 -11.51 -10.61 6.83
C PHE A 692 -12.69 -9.78 6.30
N LEU A 693 -13.07 -9.98 5.04
CA LEU A 693 -14.33 -9.44 4.50
C LEU A 693 -15.56 -10.27 4.93
N ALA A 694 -15.35 -11.51 5.38
CA ALA A 694 -16.43 -12.39 5.78
C ALA A 694 -17.19 -11.88 7.01
N ARG A 695 -18.48 -12.21 7.04
CA ARG A 695 -19.35 -11.93 8.18
C ARG A 695 -18.80 -12.57 9.45
N ALA A 696 -18.57 -11.75 10.47
CA ALA A 696 -18.19 -12.18 11.81
C ALA A 696 -19.39 -12.10 12.75
N GLY A 697 -19.94 -13.25 13.15
CA GLY A 697 -21.06 -13.33 14.11
C GLY A 697 -22.45 -13.00 13.53
N LYS A 698 -23.40 -12.76 14.45
CA LYS A 698 -24.80 -12.42 14.11
C LYS A 698 -24.95 -10.92 13.87
N LEU A 699 -25.66 -10.54 12.80
CA LEU A 699 -25.87 -9.14 12.41
C LEU A 699 -27.20 -8.55 12.89
N SER A 700 -28.12 -9.39 13.36
CA SER A 700 -29.39 -8.97 13.95
C SER A 700 -29.99 -10.10 14.79
N GLY A 701 -30.99 -9.75 15.61
CA GLY A 701 -31.79 -10.66 16.41
C GLY A 701 -33.03 -9.97 16.95
N ASP A 702 -33.70 -10.60 17.92
CA ASP A 702 -34.98 -10.14 18.49
C ASP A 702 -34.89 -8.79 19.24
N ASP A 703 -33.71 -8.37 19.65
CA ASP A 703 -33.47 -7.16 20.45
C ASP A 703 -32.26 -6.34 19.99
N PHE A 704 -31.64 -6.67 18.85
CA PHE A 704 -30.51 -5.91 18.31
C PHE A 704 -30.43 -5.94 16.78
N ALA A 705 -29.76 -4.93 16.22
CA ALA A 705 -29.36 -4.90 14.82
C ALA A 705 -28.01 -4.18 14.68
N THR A 706 -27.09 -4.76 13.93
CA THR A 706 -25.76 -4.19 13.65
C THR A 706 -25.79 -3.37 12.37
N ALA A 707 -25.16 -2.20 12.33
CA ALA A 707 -25.02 -1.41 11.11
C ALA A 707 -23.60 -0.88 10.99
N GLU A 708 -22.90 -1.17 9.90
CA GLU A 708 -21.66 -0.46 9.56
C GLU A 708 -22.00 1.00 9.21
N HIS A 709 -21.49 1.96 9.98
CA HIS A 709 -21.73 3.38 9.71
C HIS A 709 -20.74 4.00 8.73
N GLY A 710 -19.59 3.37 8.54
CA GLY A 710 -18.66 3.61 7.44
C GLY A 710 -18.56 2.39 6.54
N LEU A 711 -17.34 1.96 6.23
CA LEU A 711 -17.04 0.79 5.40
C LEU A 711 -16.03 -0.10 6.11
N ARG A 712 -16.23 -1.42 6.09
CA ARG A 712 -15.18 -2.35 6.48
C ARG A 712 -14.05 -2.24 5.46
N THR A 713 -12.91 -1.75 5.93
CA THR A 713 -11.72 -1.55 5.12
C THR A 713 -10.61 -2.48 5.59
N VAL A 714 -10.12 -3.32 4.69
CA VAL A 714 -9.01 -4.24 4.97
C VAL A 714 -7.92 -4.02 3.94
N LEU A 715 -6.70 -3.76 4.41
CA LEU A 715 -5.50 -3.71 3.58
C LEU A 715 -4.81 -5.07 3.61
N PHE A 716 -4.55 -5.64 2.45
CA PHE A 716 -3.60 -6.73 2.29
C PHE A 716 -2.34 -6.21 1.59
N SER A 717 -1.17 -6.61 2.08
CA SER A 717 0.11 -6.30 1.46
C SER A 717 1.00 -7.53 1.40
N SER A 718 1.64 -7.76 0.27
CA SER A 718 2.66 -8.79 0.16
C SER A 718 3.81 -8.40 -0.78
N HIS A 719 5.04 -8.60 -0.32
CA HIS A 719 6.22 -8.18 -1.05
C HIS A 719 7.49 -8.90 -0.59
N THR A 720 8.52 -8.86 -1.42
CA THR A 720 9.85 -9.33 -1.07
C THR A 720 10.64 -8.26 -0.33
N VAL A 721 11.73 -8.66 0.32
CA VAL A 721 12.78 -7.74 0.75
C VAL A 721 13.97 -7.92 -0.20
N VAL A 722 14.39 -6.85 -0.85
CA VAL A 722 15.49 -6.89 -1.82
C VAL A 722 16.79 -7.27 -1.10
N ASN A 723 17.71 -7.98 -1.79
CA ASN A 723 18.96 -8.50 -1.20
C ASN A 723 18.75 -9.48 -0.03
N SER A 724 17.56 -10.07 0.07
CA SER A 724 17.17 -10.99 1.13
C SER A 724 16.30 -12.14 0.59
N ASN A 725 16.18 -13.22 1.35
CA ASN A 725 15.30 -14.34 1.05
C ASN A 725 13.93 -14.25 1.76
N ARG A 726 13.63 -13.08 2.31
CA ARG A 726 12.41 -12.79 3.08
C ARG A 726 11.28 -12.37 2.16
N TYR A 727 10.09 -12.88 2.45
CA TYR A 727 8.83 -12.48 1.87
C TYR A 727 7.88 -12.08 3.00
N ILE A 728 7.33 -10.88 2.91
CA ILE A 728 6.45 -10.32 3.93
C ILE A 728 5.03 -10.41 3.39
N LYS A 729 4.13 -10.98 4.19
CA LYS A 729 2.67 -10.87 4.03
C LYS A 729 2.11 -10.19 5.26
N ARG A 730 1.17 -9.28 5.07
CA ARG A 730 0.45 -8.66 6.18
C ARG A 730 -0.96 -8.27 5.81
N VAL A 731 -1.80 -8.19 6.83
CA VAL A 731 -3.16 -7.67 6.76
C VAL A 731 -3.36 -6.59 7.83
N ASP A 732 -4.16 -5.58 7.53
CA ASP A 732 -4.57 -4.52 8.46
C ASP A 732 -6.08 -4.29 8.33
N ILE A 733 -6.83 -4.56 9.40
CA ILE A 733 -8.25 -4.25 9.53
C ILE A 733 -8.37 -2.84 10.12
N MET A 734 -8.74 -1.89 9.25
CA MET A 734 -8.77 -0.47 9.61
C MET A 734 -10.04 -0.10 10.40
N PRO A 735 -9.95 0.85 11.37
CA PRO A 735 -11.08 1.23 12.23
C PRO A 735 -12.10 2.17 11.55
N LEU A 736 -12.46 1.87 10.30
CA LEU A 736 -13.31 2.68 9.43
C LEU A 736 -14.74 2.16 9.27
N ALA A 737 -15.03 0.94 9.74
CA ALA A 737 -16.35 0.32 9.64
C ALA A 737 -17.41 1.04 10.46
N ASP A 738 -17.02 1.57 11.63
CA ASP A 738 -17.91 2.23 12.59
C ASP A 738 -19.16 1.35 12.85
N ALA A 739 -18.95 0.05 13.08
CA ALA A 739 -20.01 -0.94 13.22
C ALA A 739 -20.75 -0.75 14.55
N ALA A 740 -21.92 -0.12 14.48
CA ALA A 740 -22.75 0.17 15.64
C ALA A 740 -23.78 -0.94 15.88
N VAL A 741 -24.03 -1.24 17.16
CA VAL A 741 -25.11 -2.16 17.58
C VAL A 741 -26.28 -1.35 18.13
N LEU A 742 -27.37 -1.30 17.38
CA LEU A 742 -28.62 -0.69 17.83
C LEU A 742 -29.36 -1.68 18.75
N THR A 743 -29.47 -1.36 20.03
CA THR A 743 -30.16 -2.19 21.03
C THR A 743 -30.60 -1.36 22.24
N PRO A 744 -31.68 -1.73 22.95
CA PRO A 744 -32.04 -1.13 24.23
C PRO A 744 -31.12 -1.55 25.41
N SER A 745 -30.25 -2.55 25.22
CA SER A 745 -29.43 -3.17 26.27
C SER A 745 -27.94 -2.87 26.07
N ARG A 746 -27.30 -2.23 27.06
CA ARG A 746 -25.85 -1.93 26.98
C ARG A 746 -25.02 -3.20 27.03
N GLU A 747 -25.45 -4.17 27.83
CA GLU A 747 -24.84 -5.50 27.91
C GLU A 747 -24.85 -6.17 26.54
N THR A 748 -25.99 -6.14 25.83
CA THR A 748 -26.11 -6.70 24.48
C THR A 748 -25.22 -5.96 23.48
N LEU A 749 -25.13 -4.62 23.58
CA LEU A 749 -24.24 -3.81 22.73
C LEU A 749 -22.79 -4.29 22.86
N VAL A 750 -22.29 -4.36 24.09
CA VAL A 750 -20.90 -4.75 24.37
C VAL A 750 -20.65 -6.21 24.01
N GLU A 751 -21.58 -7.12 24.32
CA GLU A 751 -21.47 -8.54 23.98
C GLU A 751 -21.36 -8.76 22.47
N VAL A 752 -22.28 -8.17 21.69
CA VAL A 752 -22.31 -8.33 20.23
C VAL A 752 -21.08 -7.69 19.59
N ALA A 753 -20.71 -6.48 19.99
CA ALA A 753 -19.55 -5.78 19.45
C ALA A 753 -18.25 -6.55 19.75
N PHE A 754 -18.02 -6.95 21.00
CA PHE A 754 -16.79 -7.64 21.40
C PHE A 754 -16.66 -8.99 20.72
N ARG A 755 -17.74 -9.77 20.66
CA ARG A 755 -17.71 -11.09 20.03
C ARG A 755 -17.43 -11.00 18.53
N SER A 756 -18.06 -10.06 17.84
CA SER A 756 -17.91 -9.92 16.38
C SER A 756 -16.49 -9.46 16.03
N SER A 757 -15.94 -8.50 16.77
CA SER A 757 -14.57 -8.02 16.60
C SER A 757 -13.51 -9.04 17.04
N ALA A 758 -13.71 -9.74 18.16
CA ALA A 758 -12.76 -10.75 18.63
C ALA A 758 -12.66 -11.94 17.66
N ALA A 759 -13.74 -12.29 16.95
CA ALA A 759 -13.70 -13.33 15.92
C ALA A 759 -12.75 -12.96 14.77
N LEU A 760 -12.68 -11.68 14.38
CA LEU A 760 -11.71 -11.21 13.38
C LEU A 760 -10.28 -11.34 13.90
N ALA A 761 -10.02 -10.95 15.15
CA ALA A 761 -8.70 -11.10 15.78
C ALA A 761 -8.26 -12.56 15.91
N MET A 762 -9.19 -13.49 16.16
CA MET A 762 -8.90 -14.92 16.12
C MET A 762 -8.60 -15.41 14.69
N GLY A 763 -9.24 -14.83 13.68
CA GLY A 763 -8.88 -15.02 12.27
C GLY A 763 -7.45 -14.56 11.96
N GLU A 764 -7.01 -13.42 12.51
CA GLU A 764 -5.62 -12.94 12.38
C GLU A 764 -4.64 -13.98 12.95
N ALA A 765 -4.88 -14.45 14.17
CA ALA A 765 -4.04 -15.41 14.86
C ALA A 765 -3.96 -16.77 14.15
N ALA A 766 -5.04 -17.16 13.49
CA ALA A 766 -5.11 -18.42 12.77
C ALA A 766 -4.41 -18.36 11.40
N MET A 767 -4.34 -17.18 10.78
CA MET A 767 -3.69 -16.97 9.48
C MET A 767 -2.24 -16.51 9.59
N PHE A 768 -1.88 -15.81 10.68
CA PHE A 768 -0.58 -15.15 10.83
C PHE A 768 0.11 -15.55 12.14
N PRO A 769 1.39 -15.94 12.10
CA PRO A 769 2.15 -16.27 13.30
C PRO A 769 2.36 -15.05 14.20
N ASN A 770 2.52 -13.86 13.62
CA ASN A 770 2.61 -12.61 14.35
C ASN A 770 1.24 -11.92 14.33
N SER A 771 0.56 -11.94 15.47
CA SER A 771 -0.74 -11.30 15.68
C SER A 771 -0.82 -10.78 17.12
N THR A 772 -1.74 -9.85 17.39
CA THR A 772 -1.94 -9.34 18.75
C THR A 772 -2.30 -10.46 19.74
N VAL A 773 -3.10 -11.44 19.28
CA VAL A 773 -3.46 -12.62 20.09
C VAL A 773 -2.22 -13.43 20.46
N SER A 774 -1.35 -13.75 19.49
CA SER A 774 -0.14 -14.55 19.78
C SER A 774 0.87 -13.78 20.63
N LEU A 775 0.98 -12.46 20.46
CA LEU A 775 1.88 -11.59 21.21
C LEU A 775 1.46 -11.39 22.68
N LEU A 776 0.16 -11.35 22.94
CA LEU A 776 -0.41 -11.15 24.28
C LEU A 776 -0.81 -12.45 24.98
N GLU A 777 -0.60 -13.61 24.34
CA GLU A 777 -0.97 -14.90 24.91
C GLU A 777 -0.30 -15.13 26.27
N GLY A 778 -1.11 -15.47 27.27
CA GLY A 778 -0.64 -15.74 28.64
C GLY A 778 -0.15 -14.52 29.42
N LYS A 779 -0.29 -13.30 28.88
CA LYS A 779 0.08 -12.05 29.56
C LYS A 779 -1.07 -11.50 30.41
N ALA A 780 -0.72 -10.90 31.54
CA ALA A 780 -1.68 -10.08 32.29
C ALA A 780 -1.88 -8.76 31.55
N LEU A 781 -3.14 -8.34 31.35
CA LEU A 781 -3.49 -7.14 30.61
C LEU A 781 -3.85 -6.00 31.55
N ALA A 782 -3.43 -4.78 31.22
CA ALA A 782 -3.77 -3.56 31.96
C ALA A 782 -3.81 -2.34 31.01
N PRO A 783 -4.46 -1.24 31.41
CA PRO A 783 -4.39 0.02 30.66
C PRO A 783 -2.93 0.45 30.48
N ILE A 784 -2.60 0.96 29.29
CA ILE A 784 -1.27 1.52 28.99
C ILE A 784 -0.96 2.64 29.99
N SER A 785 0.26 2.65 30.53
CA SER A 785 0.69 3.65 31.51
C SER A 785 2.20 3.82 31.51
N LEU A 786 2.69 4.84 30.81
CA LEU A 786 4.12 5.18 30.76
C LEU A 786 4.71 5.42 32.14
N ARG A 787 3.93 5.98 33.08
CA ARG A 787 4.34 6.13 34.48
C ARG A 787 4.59 4.78 35.15
N ARG A 788 3.71 3.81 34.96
CA ARG A 788 3.87 2.46 35.52
C ARG A 788 5.15 1.81 34.98
N PHE A 789 5.40 1.95 33.69
CA PHE A 789 6.61 1.42 33.06
C PHE A 789 7.89 2.06 33.62
N ARG A 790 7.90 3.39 33.80
CA ARG A 790 9.01 4.11 34.46
C ARG A 790 9.20 3.66 35.91
N ASP A 791 8.11 3.55 36.68
CA ASP A 791 8.15 3.13 38.09
C ASP A 791 8.63 1.67 38.24
N ALA A 792 8.41 0.83 37.22
CA ALA A 792 8.91 -0.55 37.14
C ALA A 792 10.38 -0.65 36.70
N GLY A 793 11.04 0.47 36.39
CA GLY A 793 12.45 0.52 35.99
C GLY A 793 12.70 0.21 34.51
N MET A 794 11.71 0.39 33.64
CA MET A 794 11.89 0.29 32.19
C MET A 794 12.89 1.34 31.69
N ALA A 795 13.75 0.96 30.74
CA ALA A 795 14.75 1.86 30.16
C ALA A 795 14.08 3.06 29.46
N PRO A 796 14.65 4.29 29.55
CA PRO A 796 14.07 5.49 28.93
C PRO A 796 13.74 5.32 27.45
N GLU A 797 14.64 4.69 26.69
CA GLU A 797 14.48 4.46 25.24
C GLU A 797 13.24 3.60 24.97
N ARG A 798 13.02 2.56 25.80
CA ARG A 798 11.83 1.70 25.68
C ARG A 798 10.55 2.40 26.11
N VAL A 799 10.63 3.37 27.01
CA VAL A 799 9.47 4.20 27.39
C VAL A 799 9.11 5.16 26.27
N GLU A 800 10.09 5.75 25.58
CA GLU A 800 9.87 6.57 24.38
C GLU A 800 9.25 5.76 23.24
N GLU A 801 9.69 4.51 23.05
CA GLU A 801 9.07 3.60 22.08
C GLU A 801 7.60 3.31 22.41
N TRP A 802 7.25 3.18 23.70
CA TRP A 802 5.86 3.04 24.15
C TRP A 802 5.03 4.32 23.97
N ASP A 803 5.64 5.50 24.17
CA ASP A 803 5.01 6.81 23.94
C ASP A 803 4.63 6.96 22.45
N ALA A 804 5.59 6.70 21.55
CA ALA A 804 5.37 6.72 20.11
C ALA A 804 4.34 5.68 19.66
N PHE A 805 4.31 4.50 20.29
CA PHE A 805 3.30 3.49 20.02
C PHE A 805 1.90 3.92 20.48
N GLU A 806 1.77 4.49 21.68
CA GLU A 806 0.50 4.99 22.23
C GLU A 806 -0.08 6.10 21.34
N ASP A 807 0.75 7.04 20.89
CA ASP A 807 0.33 8.09 19.95
C ASP A 807 -0.18 7.49 18.62
N ARG A 808 0.59 6.56 18.03
CA ARG A 808 0.25 5.90 16.76
C ARG A 808 -1.08 5.15 16.80
N ILE A 809 -1.39 4.46 17.90
CA ILE A 809 -2.64 3.70 18.03
C ILE A 809 -3.81 4.55 18.51
N SER A 810 -3.57 5.76 19.03
CA SER A 810 -4.61 6.69 19.49
C SER A 810 -5.13 7.57 18.37
N ASP A 811 -4.25 8.00 17.45
CA ASP A 811 -4.55 8.93 16.35
C ASP A 811 -5.78 8.55 15.50
N PRO A 812 -6.02 7.26 15.14
CA PRO A 812 -7.19 6.89 14.32
C PRO A 812 -8.54 7.05 15.05
N PHE A 813 -8.55 7.26 16.36
CA PHE A 813 -9.76 7.26 17.19
C PHE A 813 -10.10 8.68 17.66
N SER A 814 -10.89 9.38 16.84
CA SER A 814 -11.46 10.69 17.18
C SER A 814 -12.33 10.66 18.45
N PHE A 815 -12.54 11.82 19.08
CA PHE A 815 -13.33 11.96 20.31
C PHE A 815 -14.70 11.26 20.26
N PRO A 816 -15.15 10.58 21.34
CA PRO A 816 -14.52 10.35 22.66
C PRO A 816 -13.28 9.42 22.74
N GLY A 817 -12.81 8.87 21.62
CA GLY A 817 -11.55 8.14 21.50
C GLY A 817 -11.67 6.67 21.90
N ALA A 818 -10.54 6.03 22.23
CA ALA A 818 -10.49 4.61 22.55
C ALA A 818 -9.97 4.30 23.95
N LEU A 819 -10.04 3.03 24.34
CA LEU A 819 -9.40 2.46 25.52
C LEU A 819 -8.35 1.43 25.07
N HIS A 820 -7.12 1.55 25.55
CA HIS A 820 -6.00 0.70 25.14
C HIS A 820 -5.51 -0.19 26.28
N PHE A 821 -5.41 -1.49 26.03
CA PHE A 821 -4.98 -2.50 27.00
C PHE A 821 -3.83 -3.32 26.43
N ALA A 822 -2.69 -3.29 27.12
CA ALA A 822 -1.48 -4.01 26.73
C ALA A 822 -0.99 -4.91 27.87
N ALA A 823 0.11 -5.63 27.65
CA ALA A 823 0.77 -6.39 28.70
C ALA A 823 1.14 -5.47 29.87
N GLU A 824 0.76 -5.84 31.11
CA GLU A 824 0.93 -5.02 32.31
C GLU A 824 2.40 -4.65 32.58
N ASP A 825 3.32 -5.52 32.19
CA ASP A 825 4.77 -5.36 32.30
C ASP A 825 5.40 -4.54 31.14
N GLY A 826 4.63 -4.21 30.11
CA GLY A 826 5.09 -3.50 28.92
C GLY A 826 6.11 -4.29 28.07
N SER A 827 6.15 -5.62 28.22
CA SER A 827 7.13 -6.48 27.55
C SER A 827 6.95 -6.58 26.04
N VAL A 828 5.76 -6.30 25.51
CA VAL A 828 5.43 -6.44 24.09
C VAL A 828 4.59 -5.25 23.62
N LEU A 829 4.96 -4.66 22.47
CA LEU A 829 4.21 -3.58 21.82
C LEU A 829 3.06 -4.17 21.02
N ALA A 830 1.99 -4.49 21.72
CA ALA A 830 0.71 -4.89 21.16
C ALA A 830 -0.39 -4.46 22.12
N SER A 831 -1.58 -4.14 21.59
CA SER A 831 -2.69 -3.63 22.40
C SER A 831 -4.03 -4.10 21.87
N TRP A 832 -4.93 -4.43 22.79
CA TRP A 832 -6.36 -4.43 22.52
C TRP A 832 -6.90 -3.01 22.63
N THR A 833 -7.52 -2.52 21.57
CA THR A 833 -8.09 -1.18 21.51
C THR A 833 -9.61 -1.25 21.37
N ILE A 834 -10.34 -0.59 22.29
CA ILE A 834 -11.80 -0.56 22.29
C ILE A 834 -12.26 0.83 21.89
N LYS A 835 -12.89 0.96 20.72
CA LYS A 835 -13.47 2.21 20.24
C LYS A 835 -14.69 2.56 21.09
N LYS A 836 -14.68 3.69 21.79
CA LYS A 836 -15.75 4.01 22.75
C LYS A 836 -17.08 4.26 22.05
N GLU A 837 -17.09 4.79 20.84
CA GLU A 837 -18.33 5.17 20.15
C GLU A 837 -19.18 3.96 19.76
N THR A 838 -18.55 2.84 19.41
CA THR A 838 -19.22 1.66 18.86
C THR A 838 -19.07 0.41 19.74
N GLY A 839 -18.02 0.35 20.55
CA GLY A 839 -17.62 -0.85 21.28
C GLY A 839 -16.81 -1.83 20.43
N GLU A 840 -16.47 -1.48 19.18
CA GLU A 840 -15.60 -2.30 18.34
C GLU A 840 -14.24 -2.50 18.98
N VAL A 841 -13.71 -3.72 18.87
CA VAL A 841 -12.40 -4.11 19.39
C VAL A 841 -11.43 -4.27 18.21
N TYR A 842 -10.24 -3.70 18.34
CA TYR A 842 -9.16 -3.83 17.37
C TYR A 842 -7.92 -4.42 18.05
N ALA A 843 -7.24 -5.32 17.35
CA ALA A 843 -6.02 -5.96 17.80
C ALA A 843 -4.82 -5.23 17.16
N MET A 844 -4.19 -4.31 17.90
CA MET A 844 -3.14 -3.43 17.38
C MET A 844 -1.74 -4.01 17.56
N LEU A 845 -0.99 -4.12 16.46
CA LEU A 845 0.43 -4.48 16.42
C LEU A 845 1.34 -3.26 16.58
N ALA A 846 2.62 -3.48 16.84
CA ALA A 846 3.63 -2.44 17.06
C ALA A 846 3.68 -1.37 15.95
N ASP A 847 3.44 -1.73 14.68
CA ASP A 847 3.40 -0.80 13.55
C ASP A 847 2.09 0.00 13.44
N GLY A 848 1.18 -0.17 14.41
CA GLY A 848 -0.13 0.48 14.46
C GLY A 848 -1.19 -0.20 13.60
N SER A 849 -0.88 -1.30 12.91
CA SER A 849 -1.87 -2.07 12.13
C SER A 849 -2.79 -2.88 13.05
N GLY A 850 -4.07 -3.01 12.65
CA GLY A 850 -5.08 -3.83 13.29
C GLY A 850 -5.17 -5.22 12.65
N GLY A 851 -4.13 -6.04 12.73
CA GLY A 851 -4.07 -7.28 11.95
C GLY A 851 -2.94 -8.24 12.29
N GLY A 852 -2.42 -8.91 11.26
CA GLY A 852 -1.42 -9.96 11.39
C GLY A 852 -0.36 -9.89 10.29
N SER A 853 0.83 -10.40 10.59
CA SER A 853 1.92 -10.51 9.62
C SER A 853 2.64 -11.85 9.67
N ALA A 854 3.16 -12.24 8.52
CA ALA A 854 4.00 -13.41 8.35
C ALA A 854 5.26 -12.99 7.60
N GLU A 855 6.39 -13.45 8.11
CA GLU A 855 7.65 -13.40 7.40
C GLU A 855 8.01 -14.82 6.99
N GLU A 856 7.86 -15.10 5.71
CA GLU A 856 8.17 -16.38 5.11
C GLU A 856 9.57 -16.34 4.51
N ARG A 857 10.28 -17.46 4.59
CA ARG A 857 11.49 -17.66 3.81
C ARG A 857 11.07 -18.24 2.49
N MET A 858 11.36 -17.55 1.38
CA MET A 858 10.93 -17.97 0.04
C MET A 858 11.29 -19.44 -0.28
N MET A 859 12.44 -19.91 0.19
CA MET A 859 12.89 -21.30 0.01
C MET A 859 12.00 -22.33 0.72
N ARG A 860 11.31 -21.95 1.80
CA ARG A 860 10.39 -22.82 2.55
C ARG A 860 9.08 -23.03 1.78
N ASP A 861 8.52 -21.97 1.21
CA ASP A 861 7.27 -22.04 0.42
C ASP A 861 7.50 -22.75 -0.91
N LEU A 862 8.67 -22.53 -1.52
CA LEU A 862 9.10 -23.31 -2.69
C LEU A 862 9.23 -24.80 -2.37
N GLN A 863 9.68 -25.16 -1.15
CA GLN A 863 9.73 -26.55 -0.69
C GLN A 863 8.33 -27.13 -0.37
N GLU A 864 7.39 -26.31 0.08
CA GLU A 864 5.99 -26.72 0.30
C GLU A 864 5.23 -26.92 -1.01
N LEU A 865 5.42 -26.04 -2.00
CA LEU A 865 4.96 -26.25 -3.38
C LEU A 865 5.54 -27.55 -3.95
N ASP A 866 6.82 -27.83 -3.71
CA ASP A 866 7.48 -29.08 -4.09
C ASP A 866 6.83 -30.32 -3.43
N ARG A 867 6.42 -30.23 -2.16
CA ARG A 867 5.70 -31.31 -1.46
C ARG A 867 4.30 -31.54 -2.04
N ILE A 868 3.56 -30.47 -2.35
CA ILE A 868 2.22 -30.56 -2.92
C ILE A 868 2.28 -31.16 -4.33
N ILE A 869 3.22 -30.72 -5.17
CA ILE A 869 3.44 -31.27 -6.51
C ILE A 869 3.90 -32.74 -6.44
N ALA A 870 4.75 -33.10 -5.47
CA ALA A 870 5.14 -34.49 -5.23
C ALA A 870 3.97 -35.37 -4.75
N LEU A 871 3.03 -34.81 -3.98
CA LEU A 871 1.82 -35.51 -3.55
C LEU A 871 0.87 -35.77 -4.73
N ILE A 872 0.70 -34.78 -5.62
CA ILE A 872 -0.04 -34.92 -6.88
C ILE A 872 0.59 -36.04 -7.74
N ASN A 873 1.93 -36.14 -7.79
CA ASN A 873 2.64 -37.22 -8.48
C ASN A 873 2.36 -38.61 -7.91
N LEU A 874 2.29 -38.73 -6.58
CA LEU A 874 1.98 -39.98 -5.90
C LEU A 874 0.56 -40.45 -6.24
N ILE A 875 -0.41 -39.53 -6.24
CA ILE A 875 -1.82 -39.80 -6.55
C ILE A 875 -1.98 -40.18 -8.03
N ALA A 876 -1.36 -39.46 -8.95
CA ALA A 876 -1.38 -39.77 -10.39
C ALA A 876 -0.77 -41.16 -10.70
N MET A 877 0.30 -41.56 -9.98
CA MET A 877 0.86 -42.91 -10.08
C MET A 877 -0.07 -43.99 -9.51
N MET A 878 -0.72 -43.75 -8.38
CA MET A 878 -1.68 -44.69 -7.80
C MET A 878 -2.92 -44.89 -8.68
N ALA A 879 -3.39 -43.83 -9.35
CA ALA A 879 -4.44 -43.91 -10.35
C ALA A 879 -4.04 -44.77 -11.56
N GLY A 880 -2.76 -44.70 -11.98
CA GLY A 880 -2.19 -45.61 -12.99
C GLY A 880 -2.16 -47.08 -12.55
N ALA A 881 -1.75 -47.36 -11.30
CA ALA A 881 -1.67 -48.72 -10.76
C ALA A 881 -3.04 -49.37 -10.50
N ALA A 882 -4.08 -48.57 -10.25
CA ALA A 882 -5.47 -49.03 -10.10
C ALA A 882 -6.16 -49.37 -11.44
N GLY A 883 -5.48 -49.16 -12.58
CA GLY A 883 -5.99 -49.45 -13.91
C GLY A 883 -6.91 -48.38 -14.50
N ALA A 884 -6.97 -47.18 -13.89
CA ALA A 884 -7.76 -46.05 -14.41
C ALA A 884 -7.08 -45.36 -15.62
N VAL A 885 -5.76 -45.54 -15.79
CA VAL A 885 -4.97 -45.06 -16.93
C VAL A 885 -4.05 -46.20 -17.40
N SER A 886 -3.84 -46.35 -18.72
CA SER A 886 -2.93 -47.38 -19.25
C SER A 886 -1.49 -47.21 -18.72
N GLY A 887 -0.72 -48.30 -18.57
CA GLY A 887 0.66 -48.24 -18.06
C GLY A 887 1.61 -47.32 -18.84
N LEU A 888 1.29 -47.01 -20.10
CA LEU A 888 2.00 -45.99 -20.91
C LEU A 888 1.56 -44.55 -20.57
N GLY A 889 0.28 -44.35 -20.19
CA GLY A 889 -0.26 -43.06 -19.76
C GLY A 889 0.25 -42.60 -18.38
N GLY A 890 0.51 -43.55 -17.47
CA GLY A 890 1.15 -43.26 -16.18
C GLY A 890 2.61 -42.80 -16.31
N VAL A 891 3.34 -43.34 -17.29
CA VAL A 891 4.73 -42.93 -17.60
C VAL A 891 4.76 -41.52 -18.20
N SER A 892 3.84 -41.19 -19.11
CA SER A 892 3.78 -39.83 -19.69
C SER A 892 3.37 -38.77 -18.67
N LEU A 893 2.42 -39.07 -17.77
CA LEU A 893 2.01 -38.13 -16.72
C LEU A 893 3.13 -37.91 -15.69
N GLY A 894 3.87 -38.96 -15.32
CA GLY A 894 5.05 -38.84 -14.46
C GLY A 894 6.18 -38.00 -15.07
N ILE A 895 6.38 -38.09 -16.40
CA ILE A 895 7.39 -37.28 -17.11
C ILE A 895 6.95 -35.81 -17.21
N VAL A 896 5.68 -35.53 -17.52
CA VAL A 896 5.14 -34.16 -17.60
C VAL A 896 5.18 -33.47 -16.24
N ALA A 897 4.84 -34.18 -15.17
CA ALA A 897 4.86 -33.61 -13.84
C ALA A 897 6.29 -33.46 -13.27
N ALA A 898 7.21 -34.38 -13.57
CA ALA A 898 8.63 -34.19 -13.28
C ALA A 898 9.20 -32.99 -14.06
N TYR A 899 8.75 -32.77 -15.30
CA TYR A 899 9.09 -31.59 -16.08
C TYR A 899 8.55 -30.31 -15.42
N GLY A 900 7.26 -30.27 -15.05
CA GLY A 900 6.65 -29.14 -14.36
C GLY A 900 7.32 -28.81 -13.02
N GLN A 901 7.67 -29.81 -12.21
CA GLN A 901 8.38 -29.63 -10.95
C GLN A 901 9.80 -29.06 -11.15
N ARG A 902 10.53 -29.58 -12.14
CA ARG A 902 11.90 -29.13 -12.41
C ARG A 902 11.91 -27.76 -13.09
N LEU A 903 10.90 -27.45 -13.89
CA LEU A 903 10.67 -26.13 -14.46
C LEU A 903 10.33 -25.11 -13.37
N ALA A 904 9.45 -25.45 -12.42
CA ALA A 904 9.18 -24.62 -11.25
C ALA A 904 10.44 -24.35 -10.43
N ARG A 905 11.34 -25.34 -10.26
CA ARG A 905 12.65 -25.15 -9.59
C ARG A 905 13.60 -24.23 -10.35
N VAL A 906 13.64 -24.33 -11.69
CA VAL A 906 14.46 -23.44 -12.51
C VAL A 906 13.90 -22.03 -12.46
N TYR A 907 12.59 -21.86 -12.60
CA TYR A 907 11.93 -20.55 -12.44
C TYR A 907 12.16 -19.98 -11.04
N ALA A 908 12.00 -20.79 -10.00
CA ALA A 908 12.26 -20.38 -8.63
C ALA A 908 13.72 -19.98 -8.40
N ALA A 909 14.69 -20.73 -8.94
CA ALA A 909 16.10 -20.39 -8.85
C ALA A 909 16.44 -19.11 -9.62
N VAL A 910 15.81 -18.89 -10.78
CA VAL A 910 15.94 -17.64 -11.55
C VAL A 910 15.30 -16.47 -10.79
N SER A 911 14.07 -16.62 -10.27
CA SER A 911 13.40 -15.61 -9.45
C SER A 911 14.20 -15.29 -8.18
N MET A 912 14.74 -16.31 -7.49
CA MET A 912 15.62 -16.14 -6.33
C MET A 912 16.92 -15.42 -6.70
N ALA A 913 17.54 -15.76 -7.84
CA ALA A 913 18.75 -15.09 -8.29
C ALA A 913 18.49 -13.61 -8.65
N ILE A 914 17.32 -13.31 -9.23
CA ILE A 914 16.88 -11.94 -9.51
C ILE A 914 16.64 -11.17 -8.19
N ILE A 915 16.01 -11.80 -7.20
CA ILE A 915 15.66 -11.18 -5.90
C ILE A 915 16.90 -10.99 -5.00
N LEU A 916 17.79 -11.98 -4.96
CA LEU A 916 19.04 -11.94 -4.18
C LEU A 916 20.18 -11.23 -4.91
N MET A 917 20.00 -10.89 -6.19
CA MET A 917 21.04 -10.36 -7.06
C MET A 917 22.29 -11.26 -7.12
N ASP A 918 22.09 -12.58 -7.09
CA ASP A 918 23.17 -13.58 -7.09
C ASP A 918 22.87 -14.71 -8.09
N ASP A 919 23.56 -14.69 -9.23
CA ASP A 919 23.41 -15.66 -10.31
C ASP A 919 24.18 -16.97 -10.06
N ARG A 920 25.06 -17.01 -9.05
CA ARG A 920 25.92 -18.16 -8.75
C ARG A 920 25.11 -19.40 -8.40
N GLY A 921 23.87 -19.23 -7.95
CA GLY A 921 22.91 -20.30 -7.66
C GLY A 921 22.24 -20.91 -8.90
N ILE A 922 22.19 -20.20 -10.04
CA ILE A 922 21.44 -20.64 -11.23
C ILE A 922 22.11 -21.85 -11.88
N ALA A 923 23.41 -21.77 -12.18
CA ALA A 923 24.11 -22.86 -12.87
C ALA A 923 24.14 -24.18 -12.08
N PRO A 924 24.35 -24.19 -10.74
CA PRO A 924 24.16 -25.37 -9.91
C PRO A 924 22.71 -25.87 -9.90
N ALA A 925 21.71 -24.99 -9.77
CA ALA A 925 20.29 -25.36 -9.74
C ALA A 925 19.82 -25.96 -11.08
N VAL A 926 20.24 -25.40 -12.21
CA VAL A 926 19.96 -25.94 -13.55
C VAL A 926 20.65 -27.29 -13.74
N LYS A 927 21.92 -27.44 -13.33
CA LYS A 927 22.63 -28.73 -13.37
C LYS A 927 21.94 -29.79 -12.51
N LEU A 928 21.48 -29.41 -11.31
CA LEU A 928 20.76 -30.29 -10.39
C LEU A 928 19.37 -30.64 -10.93
N ALA A 929 18.67 -29.68 -11.56
CA ALA A 929 17.39 -29.90 -12.21
C ALA A 929 17.51 -30.82 -13.43
N ILE A 930 18.52 -30.64 -14.27
CA ILE A 930 18.81 -31.51 -15.42
C ILE A 930 19.25 -32.90 -14.95
N ALA A 931 20.13 -33.01 -13.95
CA ALA A 931 20.56 -34.29 -13.42
C ALA A 931 19.42 -35.05 -12.73
N GLY A 932 18.58 -34.34 -11.97
CA GLY A 932 17.38 -34.89 -11.35
C GLY A 932 16.31 -35.29 -12.36
N MET A 933 16.06 -34.48 -13.40
CA MET A 933 15.15 -34.80 -14.49
C MET A 933 15.64 -36.01 -15.29
N ALA A 934 16.93 -36.06 -15.64
CA ALA A 934 17.50 -37.20 -16.34
C ALA A 934 17.39 -38.48 -15.50
N CYS A 935 17.61 -38.39 -14.19
CA CYS A 935 17.45 -39.51 -13.26
C CYS A 935 15.99 -39.97 -13.17
N GLU A 936 15.02 -39.07 -12.98
CA GLU A 936 13.59 -39.39 -12.89
C GLU A 936 13.01 -39.90 -14.22
N VAL A 937 13.43 -39.35 -15.35
CA VAL A 937 13.04 -39.85 -16.68
C VAL A 937 13.61 -41.25 -16.91
N VAL A 938 14.89 -41.49 -16.58
CA VAL A 938 15.50 -42.83 -16.67
C VAL A 938 14.80 -43.80 -15.72
N LYS A 939 14.42 -43.37 -14.52
CA LYS A 939 13.68 -44.16 -13.54
C LYS A 939 12.27 -44.49 -14.04
N ALA A 940 11.51 -43.51 -14.51
CA ALA A 940 10.17 -43.69 -15.08
C ALA A 940 10.18 -44.62 -16.30
N ILE A 941 11.17 -44.49 -17.19
CA ILE A 941 11.36 -45.39 -18.33
C ILE A 941 11.73 -46.81 -17.84
N SER A 942 12.66 -46.92 -16.89
CA SER A 942 13.11 -48.22 -16.38
C SER A 942 11.98 -48.97 -15.69
N LEU A 943 11.21 -48.30 -14.82
CA LEU A 943 10.06 -48.88 -14.12
C LEU A 943 8.91 -49.20 -15.09
N GLY A 944 8.66 -48.35 -16.09
CA GLY A 944 7.69 -48.59 -17.16
C GLY A 944 8.02 -49.80 -18.05
N VAL A 945 9.31 -50.09 -18.26
CA VAL A 945 9.77 -51.29 -18.99
C VAL A 945 9.50 -52.58 -18.18
N PHE A 946 9.52 -52.52 -16.84
CA PHE A 946 9.22 -53.68 -15.98
C PHE A 946 7.72 -53.94 -15.75
N ALA A 947 6.87 -52.91 -15.86
CA ALA A 947 5.41 -53.05 -15.79
C ALA A 947 4.83 -53.95 -16.90
N GLY A 948 5.53 -54.08 -18.04
CA GLY A 948 5.17 -54.99 -19.14
C GLY A 948 5.46 -56.48 -18.89
N ALA A 949 6.11 -56.86 -17.78
CA ALA A 949 6.59 -58.23 -17.54
C ALA A 949 5.60 -59.15 -16.77
N GLY A 950 4.40 -58.67 -16.44
CA GLY A 950 3.32 -59.44 -15.80
C GLY A 950 2.93 -58.93 -14.41
N LYS A 951 1.75 -59.32 -13.91
CA LYS A 951 1.10 -58.78 -12.69
C LYS A 951 1.98 -58.77 -11.42
N SER A 952 2.84 -59.77 -11.26
CA SER A 952 3.74 -59.89 -10.09
C SER A 952 4.92 -58.91 -10.15
N ALA A 953 5.41 -58.58 -11.36
CA ALA A 953 6.43 -57.56 -11.56
C ALA A 953 5.85 -56.15 -11.38
N ASP A 954 4.63 -55.93 -11.87
CA ASP A 954 3.87 -54.68 -11.73
C ASP A 954 3.66 -54.33 -10.24
N THR A 955 3.19 -55.31 -9.45
CA THR A 955 3.00 -55.12 -7.99
C THR A 955 4.32 -54.87 -7.25
N ALA A 956 5.42 -55.50 -7.66
CA ALA A 956 6.74 -55.29 -7.07
C ALA A 956 7.30 -53.89 -7.40
N VAL A 957 7.09 -53.41 -8.63
CA VAL A 957 7.45 -52.06 -9.08
C VAL A 957 6.64 -51.00 -8.32
N THR A 958 5.34 -51.21 -8.11
CA THR A 958 4.49 -50.30 -7.31
C THR A 958 4.90 -50.24 -5.84
N ILE A 959 5.16 -51.39 -5.20
CA ILE A 959 5.59 -51.45 -3.80
C ILE A 959 6.97 -50.80 -3.63
N PHE A 960 7.89 -51.06 -4.56
CA PHE A 960 9.23 -50.48 -4.55
C PHE A 960 9.18 -48.95 -4.70
N ALA A 961 8.46 -48.43 -5.70
CA ALA A 961 8.30 -46.99 -5.93
C ALA A 961 7.59 -46.27 -4.77
N ALA A 962 6.55 -46.88 -4.19
CA ALA A 962 5.85 -46.33 -3.03
C ALA A 962 6.75 -46.28 -1.78
N SER A 963 7.54 -47.33 -1.54
CA SER A 963 8.48 -47.37 -0.41
C SER A 963 9.61 -46.35 -0.54
N GLU A 964 10.08 -46.11 -1.77
CA GLU A 964 11.15 -45.16 -2.04
C GLU A 964 10.69 -43.71 -1.91
N ASN A 965 9.50 -43.37 -2.43
CA ASN A 965 8.90 -42.05 -2.26
C ASN A 965 8.60 -41.75 -0.78
N TYR A 966 8.16 -42.74 0.00
CA TYR A 966 7.98 -42.61 1.45
C TYR A 966 9.31 -42.33 2.17
N ILE A 967 10.39 -43.01 1.79
CA ILE A 967 11.74 -42.77 2.35
C ILE A 967 12.25 -41.37 1.95
N GLY A 968 11.97 -40.90 0.73
CA GLY A 968 12.26 -39.55 0.27
C GLY A 968 11.48 -38.47 1.05
N MET A 969 10.19 -38.69 1.33
CA MET A 969 9.37 -37.81 2.18
C MET A 969 9.91 -37.71 3.62
N ALA A 970 10.55 -38.77 4.11
CA ALA A 970 11.19 -38.82 5.43
C ALA A 970 12.66 -38.34 5.45
N GLY A 971 13.19 -37.86 4.31
CA GLY A 971 14.56 -37.34 4.20
C GLY A 971 15.67 -38.40 4.14
N GLY A 972 15.34 -39.67 3.87
CA GLY A 972 16.31 -40.75 3.70
C GLY A 972 16.78 -40.95 2.26
N SER A 973 17.98 -41.50 2.06
CA SER A 973 18.54 -41.84 0.74
C SER A 973 18.53 -43.36 0.48
N THR A 974 18.20 -43.78 -0.74
CA THR A 974 18.21 -45.18 -1.21
C THR A 974 19.25 -45.35 -2.34
N PRO A 975 19.63 -46.58 -2.75
CA PRO A 975 20.54 -46.81 -3.88
C PRO A 975 20.02 -46.30 -5.24
N PHE A 976 18.75 -45.90 -5.32
CA PHE A 976 18.09 -45.37 -6.52
C PHE A 976 17.52 -43.95 -6.31
N SER A 977 17.85 -43.28 -5.21
CA SER A 977 17.41 -41.90 -4.95
C SER A 977 18.05 -40.94 -5.94
N CYS A 978 17.24 -40.22 -6.70
CA CYS A 978 17.71 -39.14 -7.55
C CYS A 978 18.23 -37.96 -6.70
N PRO A 979 19.26 -37.22 -7.16
CA PRO A 979 19.76 -36.06 -6.44
C PRO A 979 18.63 -35.04 -6.23
N ILE A 980 18.42 -34.66 -4.96
CA ILE A 980 17.47 -33.62 -4.54
C ILE A 980 18.08 -32.26 -4.81
#